data_AF-A0A3M6V0Y0-F1
#
_entry.id   AF-A0A3M6V0Y0-F1
#
_cell.length_a   1.000
_cell.length_b   1.000
_cell.length_c   1.000
_cell.angle_alpha   90.00
_cell.angle_beta   90.00
_cell.angle_gamma   90.00
#
_symmetry.space_group_name_H-M   'P 1'
#
loop_
_entity.id
_entity.type
_entity.pdbx_description
1 polymer ?
#
loop_
_entity_poly.entity_id
_entity_poly.type
_entity_poly.pdbx_seq_one_letter_code
_entity_poly.pdbx_strand_id
1 'polypeptide(L)'
;MVATVTKSTKQNGRRGCSVDLMLDDEPNVVGSSIMSHTKLPPLPPSLTTYPQPNTNGKTVKQYTGLSGSSYSLTGPSGSTKFALPSAAVLQPYIDTRAGTLDTWPAHALGPSAPDLNPGVAKQSNEFMPKGVHKPKFLEQLEAFLQKELRSLDCAEMVPSEKRLQAFREVFEYLIEDFKTYKPLLSAIKHEYEMMLIHQREKIRELEPLKSMLVTVSEQCEKKLLAVKQEEKSDMLEMKKENQRLQNIITKLREEQVSLQVQVEKLQEELAAEYLRYRNECDARKMLIADINELKYQQEDAKKPNAEEEGEGKEDVTFLKLALNAILEVHKKVVEQRDQYAHDTEQMRRSATPRPHWEKCGQYIEGGIDRWNELSQDRSSDELVDILLAEMTGQDIAIIQAGVNTGAEYFTGQGTGPEVPRFLRFEGQVRNRRLGKRDTSLLIKDIWQEKAAHDAEKPDGERDDLGEFLYQYLQRRFGVENMIVEWGYNLYDACGRYSHDPRIGLFFGILQKEVDEAVHHDQLVMLEKLYNALTKVDLAAGNQGTLSRADLEQCLRSFFPLKDDESIEALMKACEQEAPGESVQYKNLFTEDEEGRSGPFVDKIREQEKLEKTIEVSVEDVRRAIQSVDPEAPTEMIDKYLERAFNIPSEQQESGTKIETTLLVKRLQSGSVRRLGAKPK
;
A
#
# COMPACT_ATOMS: atom_id res chain seq x y z
N MET A 1 84.81 -9.91 1.55
CA MET A 1 84.94 -8.88 0.51
C MET A 1 83.51 -8.47 0.15
N VAL A 2 82.94 -7.45 0.80
CA VAL A 2 82.95 -6.00 0.41
C VAL A 2 82.03 -5.82 -0.82
N ALA A 3 80.95 -5.03 -0.87
CA ALA A 3 80.53 -3.81 -0.18
C ALA A 3 78.98 -3.74 -0.10
N THR A 4 78.31 -3.27 0.98
CA THR A 4 78.00 -1.86 1.37
C THR A 4 77.17 -1.11 0.28
N VAL A 5 76.07 -0.38 0.48
CA VAL A 5 75.53 0.47 1.58
C VAL A 5 73.99 0.62 1.42
N THR A 6 73.34 0.81 2.57
CA THR A 6 71.93 1.13 2.86
C THR A 6 71.56 2.64 2.87
N LYS A 7 70.25 2.92 2.65
CA LYS A 7 69.38 3.99 3.24
C LYS A 7 69.59 5.48 2.86
N SER A 8 68.52 6.18 2.43
CA SER A 8 67.62 7.01 3.28
C SER A 8 67.06 8.33 2.65
N THR A 9 65.74 8.51 2.82
CA THR A 9 64.94 9.73 3.19
C THR A 9 64.54 10.86 2.21
N LYS A 10 63.26 11.29 2.42
CA LYS A 10 62.54 12.59 2.20
C LYS A 10 61.66 12.68 0.94
N GLN A 11 60.31 12.70 0.99
CA GLN A 11 59.29 13.58 1.60
C GLN A 11 59.10 14.97 0.93
N ASN A 12 57.91 15.11 0.32
CA ASN A 12 57.02 16.25 0.05
C ASN A 12 57.50 17.58 -0.58
N GLY A 13 56.84 17.95 -1.68
CA GLY A 13 56.80 19.30 -2.24
C GLY A 13 55.65 19.48 -3.26
N ARG A 14 54.62 20.24 -2.87
CA ARG A 14 53.47 20.72 -3.65
C ARG A 14 53.86 21.31 -5.02
N ARG A 15 53.05 21.06 -6.05
CA ARG A 15 52.90 21.95 -7.23
C ARG A 15 51.43 22.25 -7.45
N GLY A 16 51.11 23.54 -7.59
CA GLY A 16 49.78 24.04 -7.89
C GLY A 16 49.40 23.85 -9.36
N CYS A 17 48.11 23.65 -9.60
CA CYS A 17 47.50 23.76 -10.91
C CYS A 17 46.97 25.18 -11.11
N SER A 18 47.37 25.77 -12.23
CA SER A 18 46.76 26.94 -12.85
C SER A 18 45.81 26.44 -13.92
N VAL A 19 44.54 26.84 -13.88
CA VAL A 19 43.67 26.80 -15.06
C VAL A 19 42.77 28.04 -15.01
N ASP A 20 42.98 28.90 -16.01
CA ASP A 20 42.20 30.09 -16.34
C ASP A 20 40.74 29.74 -16.69
N LEU A 21 39.79 30.53 -16.20
CA LEU A 21 38.40 30.55 -16.66
C LEU A 21 38.22 31.74 -17.62
N MET A 22 38.12 31.44 -18.92
CA MET A 22 37.63 32.37 -19.94
C MET A 22 36.11 32.53 -19.79
N LEU A 23 35.69 33.78 -19.70
CA LEU A 23 34.30 34.24 -19.79
C LEU A 23 33.96 34.44 -21.28
N ASP A 24 32.99 33.69 -21.78
CA ASP A 24 32.29 34.01 -23.02
C ASP A 24 30.85 34.43 -22.70
N ASP A 25 30.54 35.65 -23.13
CA ASP A 25 29.23 36.33 -23.13
C ASP A 25 28.31 35.79 -24.25
N GLU A 26 26.99 35.85 -23.99
CA GLU A 26 25.81 35.91 -24.91
C GLU A 26 24.68 34.93 -24.48
N PRO A 27 23.40 35.21 -24.76
CA PRO A 27 22.63 36.39 -24.40
C PRO A 27 21.34 36.04 -23.63
N ASN A 28 20.81 37.05 -22.97
CA ASN A 28 19.60 37.02 -22.15
C ASN A 28 18.34 36.82 -23.02
N VAL A 29 17.82 35.60 -23.11
CA VAL A 29 16.47 35.34 -23.66
C VAL A 29 15.46 35.32 -22.52
N VAL A 30 14.67 36.39 -22.47
CA VAL A 30 13.49 36.53 -21.63
C VAL A 30 12.45 35.48 -22.05
N GLY A 31 12.44 34.35 -21.35
CA GLY A 31 11.38 33.35 -21.38
C GLY A 31 10.69 33.31 -20.02
N SER A 32 9.48 33.85 -19.94
CA SER A 32 8.64 33.83 -18.75
C SER A 32 8.39 32.39 -18.27
N SER A 33 9.12 31.95 -17.23
CA SER A 33 8.84 30.69 -16.55
C SER A 33 7.81 30.94 -15.46
N ILE A 34 6.56 30.64 -15.80
CA ILE A 34 5.46 30.55 -14.84
C ILE A 34 5.81 29.43 -13.86
N MET A 35 6.11 29.77 -12.61
CA MET A 35 6.25 28.80 -11.53
C MET A 35 4.91 28.09 -11.33
N SER A 36 4.76 26.91 -11.91
CA SER A 36 3.65 26.01 -11.64
C SER A 36 3.83 25.43 -10.23
N HIS A 37 3.18 26.06 -9.26
CA HIS A 37 2.97 25.49 -7.94
C HIS A 37 2.38 24.07 -8.08
N THR A 38 3.10 23.07 -7.56
CA THR A 38 2.61 21.70 -7.41
C THR A 38 1.48 21.68 -6.40
N LYS A 39 0.27 21.86 -6.93
CA LYS A 39 -1.01 21.64 -6.25
C LYS A 39 -1.45 20.25 -6.65
N LEU A 40 -1.82 19.41 -5.69
CA LEU A 40 -2.59 18.19 -5.98
C LEU A 40 -3.80 18.57 -6.85
N PRO A 41 -4.13 17.79 -7.89
CA PRO A 41 -5.29 18.06 -8.74
C PRO A 41 -6.59 17.93 -7.93
N PRO A 42 -7.63 18.72 -8.26
CA PRO A 42 -8.95 18.55 -7.64
C PRO A 42 -9.53 17.19 -8.04
N LEU A 43 -10.22 16.56 -7.09
CA LEU A 43 -11.03 15.37 -7.30
C LEU A 43 -12.04 15.59 -8.46
N PRO A 44 -12.36 14.55 -9.25
CA PRO A 44 -13.30 14.66 -10.36
C PRO A 44 -14.70 15.10 -9.89
N PRO A 45 -15.47 15.83 -10.72
CA PRO A 45 -16.83 16.23 -10.40
C PRO A 45 -17.78 15.04 -10.59
N SER A 46 -17.94 14.24 -9.53
CA SER A 46 -18.95 13.19 -9.42
C SER A 46 -19.46 13.28 -7.97
N LEU A 47 -20.66 13.72 -7.59
CA LEU A 47 -21.97 13.72 -8.23
C LEU A 47 -22.74 14.96 -7.73
N THR A 48 -22.96 15.95 -8.60
CA THR A 48 -24.03 16.96 -8.40
C THR A 48 -24.89 17.03 -9.66
N THR A 49 -25.55 15.92 -9.95
CA THR A 49 -26.86 15.96 -10.58
C THR A 49 -27.84 15.40 -9.56
N TYR A 50 -28.49 16.32 -8.84
CA TYR A 50 -29.75 16.03 -8.19
C TYR A 50 -30.68 15.37 -9.20
N PRO A 51 -31.19 14.14 -8.97
CA PRO A 51 -32.52 13.85 -9.41
C PRO A 51 -33.42 14.72 -8.51
N GLN A 52 -34.13 15.66 -9.13
CA GLN A 52 -35.33 16.24 -8.54
C GLN A 52 -36.19 15.12 -7.92
N PRO A 53 -36.95 15.39 -6.84
CA PRO A 53 -37.79 14.38 -6.20
C PRO A 53 -38.90 14.00 -7.17
N ASN A 54 -38.63 13.02 -8.02
CA ASN A 54 -39.63 12.46 -8.90
C ASN A 54 -40.50 11.55 -8.05
N THR A 55 -41.53 12.17 -7.50
CA THR A 55 -42.73 11.49 -7.04
C THR A 55 -43.15 10.47 -8.10
N ASN A 56 -43.45 9.26 -7.65
CA ASN A 56 -44.08 8.17 -8.41
C ASN A 56 -43.18 7.44 -9.42
N GLY A 57 -42.35 6.56 -8.89
CA GLY A 57 -41.71 5.46 -9.64
C GLY A 57 -41.95 4.11 -8.99
N LYS A 58 -43.19 3.80 -8.56
CA LYS A 58 -43.59 2.39 -8.43
C LYS A 58 -43.51 1.84 -9.86
N THR A 59 -42.42 1.16 -10.19
CA THR A 59 -42.45 0.20 -11.31
C THR A 59 -43.50 -0.84 -10.91
N VAL A 60 -44.72 -0.60 -11.38
CA VAL A 60 -45.77 -1.62 -11.38
C VAL A 60 -45.14 -2.78 -12.11
N LYS A 61 -44.81 -3.86 -11.38
CA LYS A 61 -44.47 -5.14 -11.99
C LYS A 61 -45.66 -5.51 -12.84
N GLN A 62 -45.56 -5.26 -14.12
CA GLN A 62 -46.57 -5.62 -15.08
C GLN A 62 -46.62 -7.15 -15.06
N TYR A 63 -47.71 -7.71 -14.54
CA TYR A 63 -47.98 -9.13 -14.61
C TYR A 63 -48.21 -9.48 -16.09
N THR A 64 -47.12 -9.71 -16.83
CA THR A 64 -47.17 -10.24 -18.18
C THR A 64 -47.21 -11.76 -18.09
N GLY A 65 -48.40 -12.33 -18.24
CA GLY A 65 -48.53 -13.77 -18.43
C GLY A 65 -49.78 -14.40 -17.83
N LEU A 66 -50.96 -14.03 -18.34
CA LEU A 66 -52.15 -14.89 -18.25
C LEU A 66 -52.83 -15.10 -19.61
N SER A 67 -52.17 -14.73 -20.71
CA SER A 67 -52.64 -14.98 -22.08
C SER A 67 -51.63 -15.84 -22.84
N GLY A 68 -51.51 -17.11 -22.45
CA GLY A 68 -50.64 -18.09 -23.11
C GLY A 68 -50.37 -19.32 -22.25
N SER A 69 -49.86 -20.39 -22.86
CA SER A 69 -49.57 -21.70 -22.24
C SER A 69 -48.44 -21.70 -21.18
N SER A 70 -48.08 -20.54 -20.63
CA SER A 70 -47.01 -20.36 -19.63
C SER A 70 -47.09 -19.01 -18.91
N TYR A 71 -46.64 -18.95 -17.65
CA TYR A 71 -46.40 -17.72 -16.89
C TYR A 71 -44.92 -17.65 -16.45
N SER A 72 -44.41 -16.47 -16.06
CA SER A 72 -43.01 -16.33 -15.60
C SER A 72 -42.95 -15.67 -14.23
N LEU A 73 -42.06 -16.16 -13.36
CA LEU A 73 -41.76 -15.54 -12.06
C LEU A 73 -40.34 -14.95 -12.10
N THR A 74 -40.23 -13.65 -11.88
CA THR A 74 -38.94 -12.95 -11.82
C THR A 74 -38.45 -12.89 -10.38
N GLY A 75 -37.37 -13.61 -10.07
CA GLY A 75 -36.66 -13.58 -8.79
C GLY A 75 -35.29 -12.89 -8.88
N PRO A 76 -34.57 -12.74 -7.75
CA PRO A 76 -33.24 -12.13 -7.71
C PRO A 76 -32.18 -12.85 -8.57
N SER A 77 -32.41 -14.12 -8.89
CA SER A 77 -31.55 -14.97 -9.71
C SER A 77 -31.98 -15.08 -11.18
N GLY A 78 -32.95 -14.26 -11.63
CA GLY A 78 -33.45 -14.25 -13.01
C GLY A 78 -34.93 -14.63 -13.16
N SER A 79 -35.44 -14.64 -14.40
CA SER A 79 -36.83 -14.95 -14.75
C SER A 79 -37.00 -16.42 -15.11
N THR A 80 -37.72 -17.19 -14.29
CA THR A 80 -38.09 -18.58 -14.57
C THR A 80 -39.47 -18.66 -15.21
N LYS A 81 -39.56 -19.37 -16.35
CA LYS A 81 -40.80 -19.55 -17.12
C LYS A 81 -41.43 -20.92 -16.82
N PHE A 82 -42.69 -20.92 -16.38
CA PHE A 82 -43.49 -22.09 -16.03
C PHE A 82 -44.54 -22.34 -17.10
N ALA A 83 -44.58 -23.54 -17.69
CA ALA A 83 -45.63 -23.92 -18.62
C ALA A 83 -46.89 -24.39 -17.87
N LEU A 84 -48.07 -23.96 -18.32
CA LEU A 84 -49.35 -24.47 -17.80
C LEU A 84 -49.58 -25.89 -18.35
N PRO A 85 -49.98 -26.87 -17.51
CA PRO A 85 -50.33 -28.20 -17.98
C PRO A 85 -51.43 -28.15 -19.06
N SER A 86 -51.33 -28.99 -20.08
CA SER A 86 -52.39 -29.12 -21.10
C SER A 86 -53.71 -29.50 -20.43
N ALA A 87 -54.83 -28.88 -20.85
CA ALA A 87 -56.16 -29.19 -20.31
C ALA A 87 -56.53 -30.67 -20.42
N ALA A 88 -55.90 -31.41 -21.35
CA ALA A 88 -56.05 -32.86 -21.51
C ALA A 88 -55.45 -33.69 -20.36
N VAL A 89 -54.59 -33.11 -19.53
CA VAL A 89 -53.97 -33.79 -18.36
C VAL A 89 -55.00 -34.05 -17.25
N LEU A 90 -56.11 -33.32 -17.23
CA LEU A 90 -57.18 -33.49 -16.26
C LEU A 90 -58.14 -34.65 -16.59
N GLN A 91 -57.83 -35.56 -17.51
CA GLN A 91 -58.67 -36.74 -17.74
C GLN A 91 -58.57 -37.72 -16.57
N PRO A 92 -59.59 -37.82 -15.69
CA PRO A 92 -59.60 -38.84 -14.68
C PRO A 92 -60.02 -40.13 -15.38
N TYR A 93 -59.24 -41.20 -15.24
CA TYR A 93 -59.74 -42.53 -15.54
C TYR A 93 -60.80 -42.88 -14.48
N ILE A 94 -62.03 -42.37 -14.61
CA ILE A 94 -63.28 -42.80 -13.96
C ILE A 94 -64.45 -41.98 -14.55
N ASP A 95 -65.36 -42.69 -15.20
CA ASP A 95 -66.79 -42.43 -15.46
C ASP A 95 -67.23 -41.01 -15.92
N THR A 96 -67.32 -40.83 -17.23
CA THR A 96 -67.78 -39.61 -17.92
C THR A 96 -69.28 -39.34 -17.85
N ARG A 97 -70.05 -40.00 -16.96
CA ARG A 97 -71.50 -39.78 -16.84
C ARG A 97 -71.96 -38.74 -15.82
N ALA A 98 -71.10 -38.21 -14.95
CA ALA A 98 -71.50 -37.28 -13.88
C ALA A 98 -70.89 -35.85 -13.97
N GLY A 99 -70.28 -35.47 -15.09
CA GLY A 99 -69.44 -34.26 -15.17
C GLY A 99 -69.76 -33.26 -16.28
N THR A 100 -70.99 -33.21 -16.81
CA THR A 100 -71.38 -32.14 -17.75
C THR A 100 -71.65 -30.86 -16.96
N LEU A 101 -70.60 -30.04 -16.77
CA LEU A 101 -70.75 -28.67 -16.28
C LEU A 101 -71.57 -27.88 -17.32
N ASP A 102 -72.61 -27.17 -16.88
CA ASP A 102 -73.52 -26.45 -17.78
C ASP A 102 -72.76 -25.37 -18.57
N THR A 103 -72.72 -25.48 -19.90
CA THR A 103 -71.79 -24.73 -20.79
C THR A 103 -72.43 -23.51 -21.42
N TRP A 104 -73.12 -22.70 -20.61
CA TRP A 104 -73.75 -21.49 -21.12
C TRP A 104 -72.77 -20.36 -21.46
N PRO A 105 -72.86 -19.82 -22.68
CA PRO A 105 -72.05 -20.29 -23.80
C PRO A 105 -70.55 -20.14 -23.49
N ALA A 106 -69.86 -21.27 -23.32
CA ALA A 106 -68.40 -21.32 -23.10
C ALA A 106 -67.54 -20.96 -24.34
N HIS A 107 -68.15 -20.63 -25.49
CA HIS A 107 -67.45 -20.41 -26.76
C HIS A 107 -67.82 -19.12 -27.53
N ALA A 108 -68.55 -18.16 -26.94
CA ALA A 108 -68.88 -16.90 -27.63
C ALA A 108 -67.84 -15.78 -27.45
N LEU A 109 -66.84 -15.94 -26.57
CA LEU A 109 -65.75 -14.99 -26.41
C LEU A 109 -64.43 -15.77 -26.26
N GLY A 110 -63.88 -16.21 -27.39
CA GLY A 110 -62.44 -16.47 -27.45
C GLY A 110 -61.68 -15.14 -27.26
N PRO A 111 -60.51 -15.13 -26.60
CA PRO A 111 -59.69 -13.93 -26.54
C PRO A 111 -59.17 -13.65 -27.95
N SER A 112 -59.75 -12.65 -28.62
CA SER A 112 -59.00 -11.94 -29.66
C SER A 112 -57.74 -11.38 -29.01
N ALA A 113 -56.59 -11.57 -29.64
CA ALA A 113 -55.33 -10.98 -29.23
C ALA A 113 -55.50 -9.46 -29.01
N PRO A 114 -54.77 -8.84 -28.05
CA PRO A 114 -54.83 -7.40 -27.88
C PRO A 114 -54.30 -6.73 -29.14
N ASP A 115 -55.20 -6.09 -29.88
CA ASP A 115 -54.87 -5.29 -31.06
C ASP A 115 -54.02 -4.10 -30.61
N LEU A 116 -52.82 -4.01 -31.17
CA LEU A 116 -51.92 -2.87 -31.02
C LEU A 116 -52.43 -1.71 -31.86
N ASN A 117 -53.47 -0.98 -31.40
CA ASN A 117 -53.72 0.43 -31.75
C ASN A 117 -54.98 0.98 -31.05
N PRO A 118 -54.92 2.16 -30.40
CA PRO A 118 -56.09 2.81 -29.82
C PRO A 118 -56.80 3.62 -30.90
N GLY A 119 -57.81 3.04 -31.55
CA GLY A 119 -58.57 3.73 -32.58
C GLY A 119 -59.92 3.08 -32.86
N VAL A 120 -60.94 3.52 -32.12
CA VAL A 120 -62.37 3.41 -32.47
C VAL A 120 -62.89 1.99 -32.75
N ALA A 121 -63.23 1.25 -31.69
CA ALA A 121 -64.06 0.04 -31.81
C ALA A 121 -65.54 0.41 -31.61
N LYS A 122 -66.29 0.46 -32.71
CA LYS A 122 -67.76 0.40 -32.71
C LYS A 122 -68.19 -0.94 -32.12
N GLN A 123 -69.14 -0.90 -31.18
CA GLN A 123 -69.81 -2.09 -30.66
C GLN A 123 -70.55 -2.81 -31.80
N SER A 124 -69.95 -3.88 -32.34
CA SER A 124 -70.64 -4.83 -33.20
C SER A 124 -71.30 -5.89 -32.33
N ASN A 125 -72.56 -5.63 -32.01
CA ASN A 125 -73.43 -6.50 -31.25
C ASN A 125 -74.13 -7.50 -32.21
N GLU A 126 -73.37 -8.40 -32.86
CA GLU A 126 -73.94 -9.38 -33.79
C GLU A 126 -73.20 -10.72 -33.73
N PHE A 127 -73.61 -11.58 -32.79
CA PHE A 127 -73.93 -13.02 -33.03
C PHE A 127 -74.17 -13.72 -31.67
N MET A 128 -75.40 -13.65 -31.16
CA MET A 128 -75.89 -14.58 -30.13
C MET A 128 -77.06 -15.35 -30.75
N PRO A 129 -77.07 -16.69 -30.72
CA PRO A 129 -78.24 -17.45 -31.14
C PRO A 129 -79.42 -17.08 -30.25
N LYS A 130 -80.55 -16.71 -30.87
CA LYS A 130 -81.78 -16.30 -30.18
C LYS A 130 -82.25 -17.46 -29.30
N GLY A 131 -82.19 -17.26 -27.98
CA GLY A 131 -82.68 -18.21 -26.98
C GLY A 131 -81.72 -18.47 -25.80
N VAL A 132 -80.48 -17.95 -25.86
CA VAL A 132 -79.46 -18.21 -24.84
C VAL A 132 -79.39 -17.06 -23.80
N HIS A 133 -80.40 -16.94 -22.93
CA HIS A 133 -80.43 -16.09 -21.70
C HIS A 133 -79.35 -16.35 -20.63
N LYS A 134 -78.44 -15.39 -20.42
CA LYS A 134 -77.41 -15.44 -19.36
C LYS A 134 -77.96 -15.90 -18.00
N PRO A 135 -77.22 -16.72 -17.22
CA PRO A 135 -77.72 -17.24 -15.95
C PRO A 135 -77.97 -16.08 -15.00
N LYS A 136 -79.18 -16.01 -14.43
CA LYS A 136 -79.62 -14.91 -13.57
C LYS A 136 -78.69 -14.66 -12.37
N PHE A 137 -78.10 -15.73 -11.84
CA PHE A 137 -77.13 -15.62 -10.75
C PHE A 137 -75.84 -14.90 -11.17
N LEU A 138 -75.32 -15.19 -12.36
CA LEU A 138 -74.15 -14.50 -12.91
C LEU A 138 -74.45 -13.02 -13.19
N GLU A 139 -75.64 -12.70 -13.70
CA GLU A 139 -76.10 -11.31 -13.86
C GLU A 139 -76.16 -10.56 -12.53
N GLN A 140 -76.64 -11.22 -11.46
CA GLN A 140 -76.72 -10.63 -10.12
C GLN A 140 -75.33 -10.35 -9.54
N LEU A 141 -74.38 -11.29 -9.66
CA LEU A 141 -73.01 -11.10 -9.18
C LEU A 141 -72.28 -9.99 -9.93
N GLU A 142 -72.43 -9.90 -11.25
CA GLU A 142 -71.82 -8.83 -12.05
C GLU A 142 -72.45 -7.46 -11.74
N ALA A 143 -73.77 -7.41 -11.57
CA ALA A 143 -74.46 -6.18 -11.18
C ALA A 143 -74.03 -5.72 -9.78
N PHE A 144 -73.83 -6.65 -8.84
CA PHE A 144 -73.30 -6.37 -7.51
C PHE A 144 -71.85 -5.86 -7.58
N LEU A 145 -70.96 -6.55 -8.31
CA LEU A 145 -69.57 -6.10 -8.51
C LEU A 145 -69.50 -4.70 -9.14
N GLN A 146 -70.30 -4.43 -10.18
CA GLN A 146 -70.32 -3.11 -10.82
C GLN A 146 -70.88 -2.02 -9.89
N LYS A 147 -71.77 -2.37 -8.96
CA LYS A 147 -72.29 -1.45 -7.95
C LYS A 147 -71.22 -1.16 -6.90
N GLU A 148 -70.53 -2.18 -6.40
CA GLU A 148 -69.44 -2.03 -5.41
C GLU A 148 -68.22 -1.29 -5.98
N LEU A 149 -67.85 -1.55 -7.23
CA LEU A 149 -66.75 -0.79 -7.87
C LEU A 149 -67.10 0.68 -8.11
N ARG A 150 -68.38 0.99 -8.37
CA ARG A 150 -68.88 2.37 -8.50
C ARG A 150 -69.01 3.07 -7.14
N SER A 151 -69.41 2.36 -6.08
CA SER A 151 -69.49 2.94 -4.73
C SER A 151 -68.11 3.22 -4.14
N LEU A 152 -67.10 2.41 -4.48
CA LEU A 152 -65.71 2.55 -4.01
C LEU A 152 -64.84 3.48 -4.87
N ASP A 153 -65.42 4.12 -5.90
CA ASP A 153 -64.74 4.99 -6.87
C ASP A 153 -63.50 4.33 -7.52
N CYS A 154 -63.61 3.03 -7.80
CA CYS A 154 -62.52 2.17 -8.30
C CYS A 154 -62.83 1.64 -9.72
N ALA A 155 -63.31 2.51 -10.60
CA ALA A 155 -63.67 2.14 -11.97
C ALA A 155 -62.43 1.77 -12.82
N GLU A 156 -61.29 2.41 -12.58
CA GLU A 156 -60.05 2.18 -13.32
C GLU A 156 -59.38 0.84 -12.94
N MET A 157 -58.76 0.17 -13.92
CA MET A 157 -58.04 -1.08 -13.72
C MET A 157 -56.63 -0.85 -13.15
N VAL A 158 -56.56 -0.18 -12.01
CA VAL A 158 -55.32 0.06 -11.26
C VAL A 158 -55.26 -0.87 -10.04
N PRO A 159 -54.10 -1.40 -9.65
CA PRO A 159 -53.94 -2.17 -8.42
C PRO A 159 -54.40 -1.34 -7.21
N SER A 160 -55.50 -1.75 -6.58
CA SER A 160 -56.11 -1.06 -5.44
C SER A 160 -56.64 -2.09 -4.44
N GLU A 161 -56.36 -1.87 -3.16
CA GLU A 161 -56.85 -2.74 -2.09
C GLU A 161 -58.38 -2.73 -2.00
N LYS A 162 -59.00 -1.56 -2.22
CA LYS A 162 -60.47 -1.41 -2.23
C LYS A 162 -61.09 -2.15 -3.40
N ARG A 163 -60.45 -2.10 -4.57
CA ARG A 163 -60.87 -2.86 -5.75
C ARG A 163 -60.78 -4.36 -5.48
N LEU A 164 -59.64 -4.83 -4.95
CA LEU A 164 -59.46 -6.24 -4.59
C LEU A 164 -60.49 -6.74 -3.58
N GLN A 165 -60.87 -5.89 -2.62
CA GLN A 165 -61.90 -6.20 -1.62
C GLN A 165 -63.26 -6.50 -2.26
N ALA A 166 -63.73 -5.65 -3.19
CA ALA A 166 -64.99 -5.88 -3.91
C ALA A 166 -64.99 -7.21 -4.69
N PHE A 167 -63.85 -7.56 -5.30
CA PHE A 167 -63.70 -8.86 -5.99
C PHE A 167 -63.65 -10.05 -5.02
N ARG A 168 -63.07 -9.91 -3.82
CA ARG A 168 -63.07 -10.95 -2.80
C ARG A 168 -64.48 -11.27 -2.30
N GLU A 169 -65.29 -10.23 -2.08
CA GLU A 169 -66.68 -10.39 -1.61
C GLU A 169 -67.54 -11.07 -2.66
N VAL A 170 -67.44 -10.66 -3.92
CA VAL A 170 -68.13 -11.31 -5.05
C VAL A 170 -67.68 -12.77 -5.22
N PHE A 171 -66.38 -13.05 -5.03
CA PHE A 171 -65.86 -14.41 -5.11
C PHE A 171 -66.32 -15.30 -3.95
N GLU A 172 -66.48 -14.74 -2.75
CA GLU A 172 -67.05 -15.47 -1.61
C GLU A 172 -68.52 -15.84 -1.87
N TYR A 173 -69.33 -14.89 -2.35
CA TYR A 173 -70.71 -15.17 -2.75
C TYR A 173 -70.81 -16.22 -3.87
N LEU A 174 -69.87 -16.20 -4.83
CA LEU A 174 -69.78 -17.22 -5.87
C LEU A 174 -69.48 -18.60 -5.26
N ILE A 175 -68.47 -18.70 -4.39
CA ILE A 175 -68.05 -19.94 -3.74
C ILE A 175 -69.16 -20.52 -2.85
N GLU A 176 -69.91 -19.66 -2.15
CA GLU A 176 -71.01 -20.04 -1.27
C GLU A 176 -72.07 -20.88 -2.01
N ASP A 177 -72.39 -20.53 -3.26
CA ASP A 177 -73.41 -21.18 -4.08
C ASP A 177 -72.92 -22.42 -4.84
N PHE A 178 -71.61 -22.56 -5.08
CA PHE A 178 -71.02 -23.76 -5.70
C PHE A 178 -70.87 -24.94 -4.73
N LYS A 179 -71.94 -25.69 -4.47
CA LYS A 179 -71.91 -26.76 -3.44
C LYS A 179 -70.87 -27.87 -3.68
N THR A 180 -70.68 -28.33 -4.92
CA THR A 180 -69.78 -29.45 -5.24
C THR A 180 -68.30 -29.04 -5.29
N TYR A 181 -68.00 -27.83 -5.76
CA TYR A 181 -66.62 -27.34 -5.96
C TYR A 181 -66.15 -26.39 -4.86
N LYS A 182 -67.02 -26.04 -3.88
CA LYS A 182 -66.72 -25.15 -2.75
C LYS A 182 -65.38 -25.46 -2.07
N PRO A 183 -65.05 -26.72 -1.69
CA PRO A 183 -63.81 -27.00 -0.97
C PRO A 183 -62.55 -26.65 -1.77
N LEU A 184 -62.56 -26.88 -3.08
CA LEU A 184 -61.42 -26.58 -3.96
C LEU A 184 -61.27 -25.07 -4.16
N LEU A 185 -62.37 -24.36 -4.44
CA LEU A 185 -62.33 -22.90 -4.66
C LEU A 185 -61.95 -22.15 -3.38
N SER A 186 -62.44 -22.58 -2.22
CA SER A 186 -62.02 -22.04 -0.91
C SER A 186 -60.55 -22.31 -0.63
N ALA A 187 -60.02 -23.49 -0.95
CA ALA A 187 -58.59 -23.78 -0.81
C ALA A 187 -57.73 -22.88 -1.70
N ILE A 188 -58.11 -22.69 -2.97
CA ILE A 188 -57.41 -21.77 -3.88
C ILE A 188 -57.46 -20.33 -3.35
N LYS A 189 -58.64 -19.86 -2.90
CA LYS A 189 -58.80 -18.54 -2.28
C LYS A 189 -57.86 -18.36 -1.08
N HIS A 190 -57.82 -19.37 -0.20
CA HIS A 190 -56.99 -19.35 1.01
C HIS A 190 -55.50 -19.18 0.69
N GLU A 191 -54.96 -19.91 -0.29
CA GLU A 191 -53.55 -19.80 -0.71
C GLU A 191 -53.20 -18.39 -1.20
N TYR A 192 -54.04 -17.79 -2.04
CA TYR A 192 -53.82 -16.40 -2.49
C TYR A 192 -53.95 -15.39 -1.34
N GLU A 193 -54.90 -15.61 -0.41
CA GLU A 193 -55.08 -14.74 0.76
C GLU A 193 -53.89 -14.81 1.72
N MET A 194 -53.39 -16.02 2.01
CA MET A 194 -52.19 -16.23 2.82
C MET A 194 -50.97 -15.54 2.22
N MET A 195 -50.77 -15.66 0.90
CA MET A 195 -49.63 -15.01 0.25
C MET A 195 -49.73 -13.49 0.21
N LEU A 196 -50.93 -12.93 0.07
CA LEU A 196 -51.15 -11.49 0.17
C LEU A 196 -50.90 -10.97 1.59
N ILE A 197 -51.26 -11.72 2.63
CA ILE A 197 -50.95 -11.37 4.02
C ILE A 197 -49.45 -11.37 4.26
N HIS A 198 -48.75 -12.44 3.86
CA HIS A 198 -47.29 -12.54 3.99
C HIS A 198 -46.57 -11.37 3.30
N GLN A 199 -47.00 -10.98 2.10
CA GLN A 199 -46.42 -9.83 1.40
C GLN A 199 -46.67 -8.50 2.13
N ARG A 200 -47.86 -8.30 2.71
CA ARG A 200 -48.18 -7.09 3.50
C ARG A 200 -47.32 -7.00 4.76
N GLU A 201 -47.12 -8.11 5.47
CA GLU A 201 -46.25 -8.17 6.64
C GLU A 201 -44.81 -7.80 6.28
N LYS A 202 -44.28 -8.37 5.19
CA LYS A 202 -42.94 -8.04 4.69
C LYS A 202 -42.80 -6.58 4.29
N ILE A 203 -43.83 -5.95 3.73
CA ILE A 203 -43.82 -4.51 3.43
C ILE A 203 -43.75 -3.70 4.73
N ARG A 204 -44.53 -4.08 5.75
CA ARG A 204 -44.58 -3.41 7.05
C ARG A 204 -43.24 -3.49 7.80
N GLU A 205 -42.52 -4.58 7.67
CA GLU A 205 -41.16 -4.74 8.23
C GLU A 205 -40.13 -3.84 7.53
N LEU A 206 -40.32 -3.54 6.25
CA LEU A 206 -39.40 -2.70 5.46
C LEU A 206 -39.60 -1.19 5.71
N GLU A 207 -40.77 -0.75 6.16
CA GLU A 207 -41.05 0.66 6.48
C GLU A 207 -40.08 1.29 7.52
N PRO A 208 -39.87 0.70 8.71
CA PRO A 208 -38.94 1.26 9.70
C PRO A 208 -37.49 1.25 9.22
N LEU A 209 -37.09 0.26 8.42
CA LEU A 209 -35.75 0.19 7.82
C LEU A 209 -35.49 1.37 6.87
N LYS A 210 -36.49 1.76 6.07
CA LYS A 210 -36.38 2.97 5.22
C LYS A 210 -36.24 4.24 6.05
N SER A 211 -37.00 4.36 7.13
CA SER A 211 -36.89 5.52 8.04
C SER A 211 -35.52 5.57 8.72
N MET A 212 -34.99 4.43 9.15
CA MET A 212 -33.67 4.33 9.76
C MET A 212 -32.56 4.69 8.77
N LEU A 213 -32.68 4.25 7.51
CA LEU A 213 -31.73 4.59 6.45
C LEU A 213 -31.64 6.10 6.21
N VAL A 214 -32.79 6.80 6.19
CA VAL A 214 -32.81 8.27 6.04
C VAL A 214 -32.08 8.94 7.21
N THR A 215 -32.38 8.53 8.45
CA THR A 215 -31.72 9.07 9.64
C THR A 215 -30.22 8.84 9.62
N VAL A 216 -29.77 7.64 9.24
CA VAL A 216 -28.33 7.32 9.13
C VAL A 216 -27.68 8.13 8.00
N SER A 217 -28.36 8.31 6.86
CA SER A 217 -27.88 9.16 5.76
C SER A 217 -27.67 10.61 6.23
N GLU A 218 -28.65 11.19 6.92
CA GLU A 218 -28.53 12.56 7.47
C GLU A 218 -27.39 12.67 8.50
N GLN A 219 -27.17 11.64 9.31
CA GLN A 219 -26.06 11.62 10.26
C GLN A 219 -24.70 11.54 9.56
N CYS A 220 -24.58 10.71 8.52
CA CYS A 220 -23.38 10.63 7.70
C CYS A 220 -23.09 11.97 7.00
N GLU A 221 -24.11 12.62 6.44
CA GLU A 221 -23.97 13.94 5.81
C GLU A 221 -23.49 15.00 6.82
N LYS A 222 -24.07 15.04 8.02
CA LYS A 222 -23.63 15.96 9.08
C LYS A 222 -22.18 15.72 9.49
N LYS A 223 -21.77 14.47 9.66
CA LYS A 223 -20.38 14.11 9.97
C LYS A 223 -19.44 14.54 8.84
N LEU A 224 -19.81 14.27 7.60
CA LEU A 224 -19.03 14.66 6.43
C LEU A 224 -18.85 16.18 6.34
N LEU A 225 -19.89 16.95 6.63
CA LEU A 225 -19.82 18.42 6.65
C LEU A 225 -18.91 18.94 7.78
N ALA A 226 -18.97 18.32 8.97
CA ALA A 226 -18.12 18.69 10.10
C ALA A 226 -16.63 18.45 9.78
N VAL A 227 -16.28 17.27 9.26
CA VAL A 227 -14.91 16.93 8.87
C VAL A 227 -14.39 17.88 7.79
N LYS A 228 -15.20 18.17 6.75
CA LYS A 228 -14.83 19.13 5.71
C LYS A 228 -14.58 20.55 6.23
N GLN A 229 -15.30 20.96 7.28
CA GLN A 229 -15.13 22.27 7.88
C GLN A 229 -13.84 22.34 8.72
N GLU A 230 -13.53 21.27 9.45
CA GLU A 230 -12.28 21.10 10.20
C GLU A 230 -11.07 21.10 9.27
N GLU A 231 -11.07 20.26 8.23
CA GLU A 231 -10.01 20.22 7.21
C GLU A 231 -9.76 21.59 6.56
N LYS A 232 -10.82 22.35 6.32
CA LYS A 232 -10.71 23.71 5.76
C LYS A 232 -10.08 24.68 6.75
N SER A 233 -10.35 24.54 8.04
CA SER A 233 -9.73 25.34 9.11
C SER A 233 -8.23 25.04 9.19
N ASP A 234 -7.86 23.77 9.21
CA ASP A 234 -6.47 23.32 9.31
C ASP A 234 -5.67 23.74 8.07
N MET A 235 -6.25 23.63 6.88
CA MET A 235 -5.64 24.12 5.65
C MET A 235 -5.35 25.63 5.71
N LEU A 236 -6.26 26.42 6.30
CA LEU A 236 -6.06 27.86 6.47
C LEU A 236 -4.93 28.17 7.46
N GLU A 237 -4.83 27.42 8.55
CA GLU A 237 -3.77 27.57 9.54
C GLU A 237 -2.40 27.16 8.96
N MET A 238 -2.32 26.00 8.32
CA MET A 238 -1.13 25.53 7.64
C MET A 238 -0.66 26.49 6.53
N LYS A 239 -1.60 27.15 5.84
CA LYS A 239 -1.25 28.18 4.85
C LYS A 239 -0.65 29.43 5.48
N LYS A 240 -1.17 29.87 6.64
CA LYS A 240 -0.60 31.00 7.40
C LYS A 240 0.80 30.68 7.89
N GLU A 241 1.01 29.49 8.43
CA GLU A 241 2.32 29.09 8.93
C GLU A 241 3.33 28.95 7.79
N ASN A 242 2.94 28.35 6.66
CA ASN A 242 3.79 28.32 5.46
C ASN A 242 4.20 29.73 5.00
N GLN A 243 3.27 30.69 5.02
CA GLN A 243 3.59 32.07 4.67
C GLN A 243 4.54 32.72 5.69
N ARG A 244 4.38 32.42 6.98
CA ARG A 244 5.29 32.86 8.03
C ARG A 244 6.70 32.29 7.82
N LEU A 245 6.81 31.00 7.55
CA LEU A 245 8.09 30.32 7.29
C LEU A 245 8.77 30.86 6.03
N GLN A 246 8.03 31.09 4.95
CA GLN A 246 8.57 31.72 3.73
C GLN A 246 9.15 33.11 4.00
N ASN A 247 8.48 33.92 4.83
CA ASN A 247 8.99 35.23 5.23
C ASN A 247 10.29 35.11 6.02
N ILE A 248 10.41 34.12 6.92
CA ILE A 248 11.62 33.87 7.69
C ILE A 248 12.76 33.43 6.77
N ILE A 249 12.50 32.50 5.85
CA ILE A 249 13.49 32.03 4.87
C ILE A 249 14.02 33.20 4.03
N THR A 250 13.12 34.09 3.59
CA THR A 250 13.51 35.27 2.81
C THR A 250 14.45 36.18 3.59
N LYS A 251 14.12 36.47 4.87
CA LYS A 251 14.99 37.27 5.75
C LYS A 251 16.36 36.62 5.96
N LEU A 252 16.39 35.32 6.26
CA LEU A 252 17.65 34.61 6.46
C LEU A 252 18.52 34.58 5.20
N ARG A 253 17.91 34.51 4.01
CA ARG A 253 18.63 34.62 2.73
C ARG A 253 19.20 36.02 2.51
N GLU A 254 18.45 37.07 2.83
CA GLU A 254 18.92 38.45 2.76
C GLU A 254 20.11 38.68 3.71
N GLU A 255 20.02 38.17 4.94
CA GLU A 255 21.11 38.21 5.93
C GLU A 255 22.35 37.45 5.45
N GLN A 256 22.16 36.25 4.86
CA GLN A 256 23.25 35.46 4.29
C GLN A 256 23.99 36.21 3.18
N VAL A 257 23.27 36.83 2.25
CA VAL A 257 23.87 37.62 1.16
C VAL A 257 24.62 38.84 1.72
N SER A 258 24.04 39.53 2.70
CA SER A 258 24.70 40.68 3.36
C SER A 258 26.00 40.29 4.05
N LEU A 259 26.01 39.15 4.77
CA LEU A 259 27.21 38.62 5.41
C LEU A 259 28.26 38.18 4.39
N GLN A 260 27.84 37.55 3.29
CA GLN A 260 28.74 37.13 2.22
C GLN A 260 29.49 38.33 1.61
N VAL A 261 28.78 39.43 1.32
CA VAL A 261 29.40 40.67 0.82
C VAL A 261 30.40 41.25 1.82
N GLN A 262 30.10 41.19 3.13
CA GLN A 262 31.03 41.64 4.16
C GLN A 262 32.29 40.77 4.21
N VAL A 263 32.16 39.46 4.08
CA VAL A 263 33.30 38.52 4.02
C VAL A 263 34.18 38.81 2.82
N GLU A 264 33.60 39.00 1.63
CA GLU A 264 34.33 39.32 0.41
C GLU A 264 35.12 40.63 0.55
N LYS A 265 34.49 41.66 1.12
CA LYS A 265 35.15 42.94 1.39
C LYS A 265 36.33 42.80 2.35
N LEU A 266 36.15 42.06 3.45
CA LEU A 266 37.22 41.81 4.42
C LEU A 266 38.38 41.01 3.82
N GLN A 267 38.08 40.06 2.92
CA GLN A 267 39.10 39.31 2.20
C GLN A 267 39.90 40.23 1.27
N GLU A 268 39.25 41.15 0.57
CA GLU A 268 39.91 42.15 -0.29
C GLU A 268 40.80 43.10 0.52
N GLU A 269 40.30 43.64 1.64
CA GLU A 269 41.06 44.49 2.55
C GLU A 269 42.29 43.77 3.11
N LEU A 270 42.12 42.52 3.54
CA LEU A 270 43.22 41.69 4.04
C LEU A 270 44.27 41.42 2.95
N ALA A 271 43.83 41.10 1.72
CA ALA A 271 44.74 40.89 0.59
C ALA A 271 45.53 42.16 0.25
N ALA A 272 44.88 43.33 0.29
CA ALA A 272 45.54 44.62 0.09
C ALA A 272 46.60 44.89 1.17
N GLU A 273 46.31 44.58 2.43
CA GLU A 273 47.26 44.76 3.54
C GLU A 273 48.46 43.79 3.44
N TYR A 274 48.23 42.54 3.05
CA TYR A 274 49.32 41.59 2.76
C TYR A 274 50.24 42.08 1.63
N LEU A 275 49.68 42.67 0.59
CA LEU A 275 50.48 43.24 -0.50
C LEU A 275 51.32 44.43 -0.03
N ARG A 276 50.76 45.31 0.81
CA ARG A 276 51.50 46.43 1.43
C ARG A 276 52.66 45.93 2.27
N TYR A 277 52.41 44.96 3.15
CA TYR A 277 53.45 44.35 3.98
C TYR A 277 54.56 43.73 3.13
N ARG A 278 54.20 43.01 2.05
CA ARG A 278 55.18 42.45 1.12
C ARG A 278 56.05 43.51 0.45
N ASN A 279 55.42 44.57 -0.08
CA ASN A 279 56.13 45.68 -0.72
C ASN A 279 57.09 46.37 0.27
N GLU A 280 56.66 46.55 1.52
CA GLU A 280 57.51 47.09 2.58
C GLU A 280 58.70 46.16 2.89
N CYS A 281 58.46 44.85 3.00
CA CYS A 281 59.54 43.88 3.18
C CYS A 281 60.55 43.90 2.04
N ASP A 282 60.09 43.98 0.78
CA ASP A 282 60.97 44.01 -0.37
C ASP A 282 61.75 45.34 -0.45
N ALA A 283 61.13 46.48 -0.10
CA ALA A 283 61.84 47.75 0.05
C ALA A 283 62.91 47.70 1.15
N ARG A 284 62.61 47.08 2.30
CA ARG A 284 63.59 46.87 3.38
C ARG A 284 64.76 45.99 2.93
N LYS A 285 64.53 44.95 2.13
CA LYS A 285 65.61 44.12 1.56
C LYS A 285 66.51 44.93 0.64
N MET A 286 65.94 45.76 -0.23
CA MET A 286 66.72 46.65 -1.12
C MET A 286 67.58 47.62 -0.30
N LEU A 287 67.01 48.26 0.72
CA LEU A 287 67.78 49.15 1.60
C LEU A 287 68.91 48.42 2.34
N ILE A 288 68.70 47.19 2.79
CA ILE A 288 69.76 46.38 3.41
C ILE A 288 70.87 46.06 2.39
N ALA A 289 70.51 45.74 1.15
CA ALA A 289 71.48 45.50 0.08
C ALA A 289 72.32 46.76 -0.18
N ASP A 290 71.68 47.92 -0.35
CA ASP A 290 72.35 49.21 -0.55
C ASP A 290 73.27 49.56 0.64
N ILE A 291 72.80 49.35 1.89
CA ILE A 291 73.62 49.56 3.10
C ILE A 291 74.85 48.65 3.09
N ASN A 292 74.69 47.38 2.71
CA ASN A 292 75.81 46.44 2.66
C ASN A 292 76.81 46.79 1.55
N GLU A 293 76.33 47.26 0.40
CA GLU A 293 77.18 47.73 -0.69
C GLU A 293 77.97 48.98 -0.28
N LEU A 294 77.31 49.95 0.37
CA LEU A 294 77.98 51.13 0.93
C LEU A 294 79.02 50.75 2.00
N LYS A 295 78.73 49.77 2.86
CA LYS A 295 79.70 49.24 3.83
C LYS A 295 80.91 48.62 3.14
N TYR A 296 80.69 47.82 2.10
CA TYR A 296 81.77 47.20 1.33
C TYR A 296 82.66 48.28 0.69
N GLN A 297 82.07 49.29 0.06
CA GLN A 297 82.79 50.44 -0.50
C GLN A 297 83.58 51.21 0.57
N GLN A 298 83.03 51.36 1.78
CA GLN A 298 83.69 52.05 2.89
C GLN A 298 84.83 51.22 3.50
N GLU A 299 84.71 49.89 3.57
CA GLU A 299 85.77 48.99 3.99
C GLU A 299 86.92 48.93 2.98
N ASP A 300 86.59 48.95 1.67
CA ASP A 300 87.58 48.97 0.59
C ASP A 300 88.33 50.32 0.54
N ALA A 301 87.65 51.42 0.85
CA ALA A 301 88.27 52.74 1.04
C ALA A 301 89.11 52.85 2.33
N LYS A 302 89.00 51.91 3.27
CA LYS A 302 89.64 51.95 4.60
C LYS A 302 90.89 51.09 4.75
N LYS A 303 91.46 50.49 3.68
CA LYS A 303 92.75 49.78 3.77
C LYS A 303 93.78 50.27 2.73
N PRO A 304 95.06 50.56 3.09
CA PRO A 304 95.72 50.46 4.41
C PRO A 304 96.45 51.75 4.89
N ASN A 305 96.48 51.95 6.22
CA ASN A 305 97.74 52.07 6.98
C ASN A 305 97.49 52.07 8.50
N ALA A 306 98.17 51.13 9.16
CA ALA A 306 98.66 51.05 10.54
C ALA A 306 97.87 51.66 11.74
N GLU A 307 97.64 50.77 12.71
CA GLU A 307 97.84 50.95 14.17
C GLU A 307 97.09 52.08 14.89
N GLU A 308 96.16 51.71 15.80
CA GLU A 308 96.28 51.98 17.24
C GLU A 308 95.10 51.36 18.04
N GLU A 309 95.38 51.11 19.32
CA GLU A 309 94.70 50.23 20.27
C GLU A 309 93.42 50.80 20.90
N GLY A 310 92.54 49.90 21.36
CA GLY A 310 91.86 50.03 22.67
C GLY A 310 90.34 50.22 22.66
N GLU A 311 89.58 49.18 23.08
CA GLU A 311 88.57 49.22 24.16
C GLU A 311 87.72 47.93 24.22
N GLY A 312 88.23 46.89 24.88
CA GLY A 312 87.57 45.59 25.04
C GLY A 312 86.55 45.48 26.19
N LYS A 313 85.86 46.56 26.59
CA LYS A 313 84.87 46.51 27.69
C LYS A 313 83.46 46.89 27.29
N GLU A 314 83.27 47.78 26.30
CA GLU A 314 81.94 48.15 25.81
C GLU A 314 81.29 47.02 24.99
N ASP A 315 82.11 46.22 24.31
CA ASP A 315 81.65 45.14 23.42
C ASP A 315 81.01 43.97 24.19
N VAL A 316 81.56 43.59 25.35
CA VAL A 316 80.98 42.52 26.19
C VAL A 316 79.64 42.95 26.81
N THR A 317 79.52 44.23 27.19
CA THR A 317 78.26 44.77 27.71
C THR A 317 77.19 44.90 26.63
N PHE A 318 77.58 45.30 25.42
CA PHE A 318 76.71 45.37 24.25
C PHE A 318 76.23 43.96 23.84
N LEU A 319 77.13 42.97 23.83
CA LEU A 319 76.78 41.58 23.53
C LEU A 319 75.82 40.98 24.56
N LYS A 320 76.00 41.30 25.85
CA LYS A 320 75.06 40.88 26.92
C LYS A 320 73.69 41.55 26.78
N LEU A 321 73.64 42.83 26.41
CA LEU A 321 72.39 43.53 26.13
C LEU A 321 71.69 42.96 24.91
N ALA A 322 72.42 42.69 23.84
CA ALA A 322 71.90 42.06 22.62
C ALA A 322 71.38 40.64 22.91
N LEU A 323 72.12 39.84 23.70
CA LEU A 323 71.68 38.51 24.11
C LEU A 323 70.40 38.57 24.95
N ASN A 324 70.32 39.48 25.93
CA ASN A 324 69.10 39.66 26.73
C ASN A 324 67.91 40.13 25.88
N ALA A 325 68.13 41.03 24.92
CA ALA A 325 67.09 41.46 23.99
C ALA A 325 66.59 40.30 23.11
N ILE A 326 67.51 39.45 22.62
CA ILE A 326 67.16 38.26 21.84
C ILE A 326 66.41 37.23 22.68
N LEU A 327 66.80 37.02 23.94
CA LEU A 327 66.09 36.12 24.85
C LEU A 327 64.67 36.60 25.14
N GLU A 328 64.48 37.91 25.31
CA GLU A 328 63.16 38.50 25.54
C GLU A 328 62.26 38.38 24.30
N VAL A 329 62.82 38.59 23.10
CA VAL A 329 62.11 38.36 21.84
C VAL A 329 61.77 36.88 21.68
N HIS A 330 62.71 35.97 21.94
CA HIS A 330 62.47 34.54 21.87
C HIS A 330 61.35 34.11 22.84
N LYS A 331 61.34 34.63 24.07
CA LYS A 331 60.29 34.37 25.05
C LYS A 331 58.91 34.81 24.54
N LYS A 332 58.82 36.03 24.00
CA LYS A 332 57.57 36.54 23.39
C LYS A 332 57.11 35.72 22.20
N VAL A 333 58.03 35.26 21.35
CA VAL A 333 57.71 34.41 20.19
C VAL A 333 57.21 33.03 20.63
N VAL A 334 57.77 32.46 21.71
CA VAL A 334 57.28 31.20 22.29
C VAL A 334 55.89 31.36 22.88
N GLU A 335 55.64 32.44 23.63
CA GLU A 335 54.32 32.74 24.18
C GLU A 335 53.27 32.94 23.07
N GLN A 336 53.62 33.66 22.00
CA GLN A 336 52.75 33.83 20.83
C GLN A 336 52.46 32.50 20.11
N ARG A 337 53.47 31.64 19.93
CA ARG A 337 53.29 30.31 19.34
C ARG A 337 52.31 29.48 20.17
N ASP A 338 52.46 29.48 21.49
CA ASP A 338 51.62 28.70 22.39
C ASP A 338 50.18 29.24 22.42
N GLN A 339 50.02 30.56 22.35
CA GLN A 339 48.72 31.20 22.20
C GLN A 339 48.04 30.82 20.87
N TYR A 340 48.74 30.92 19.74
CA TYR A 340 48.17 30.52 18.44
C TYR A 340 47.83 29.03 18.38
N ALA A 341 48.62 28.16 19.02
CA ALA A 341 48.30 26.75 19.13
C ALA A 341 47.03 26.52 19.97
N HIS A 342 46.87 27.24 21.08
CA HIS A 342 45.67 27.20 21.90
C HIS A 342 44.43 27.69 21.14
N ASP A 343 44.55 28.82 20.44
CA ASP A 343 43.44 29.41 19.68
C ASP A 343 43.04 28.53 18.49
N THR A 344 44.01 27.88 17.83
CA THR A 344 43.73 26.91 16.76
C THR A 344 42.98 25.68 17.29
N GLU A 345 43.36 25.17 18.46
CA GLU A 345 42.67 24.05 19.10
C GLU A 345 41.26 24.44 19.59
N GLN A 346 41.10 25.65 20.12
CA GLN A 346 39.79 26.22 20.50
C GLN A 346 38.87 26.36 19.28
N MET A 347 39.36 26.95 18.18
CA MET A 347 38.60 27.07 16.93
C MET A 347 38.25 25.70 16.35
N ARG A 348 39.15 24.72 16.41
CA ARG A 348 38.88 23.33 15.98
C ARG A 348 37.76 22.70 16.80
N ARG A 349 37.67 22.99 18.10
CA ARG A 349 36.60 22.48 18.99
C ARG A 349 35.26 23.16 18.79
N SER A 350 35.24 24.45 18.43
CA SER A 350 34.01 25.24 18.26
C SER A 350 33.46 25.24 16.82
N ALA A 351 34.26 24.89 15.81
CA ALA A 351 33.87 24.91 14.40
C ALA A 351 32.88 23.81 13.98
N THR A 352 32.70 22.76 14.78
CA THR A 352 31.70 21.70 14.51
C THR A 352 30.97 21.31 15.79
N PRO A 353 29.80 21.90 16.11
CA PRO A 353 28.93 21.36 17.15
C PRO A 353 28.65 19.89 16.81
N ARG A 354 28.98 18.97 17.73
CA ARG A 354 28.71 17.55 17.49
C ARG A 354 27.20 17.34 17.34
N PRO A 355 26.74 16.64 16.30
CA PRO A 355 25.33 16.28 16.18
C PRO A 355 24.87 15.50 17.41
N HIS A 356 23.60 15.68 17.80
CA HIS A 356 22.99 14.94 18.90
C HIS A 356 22.64 13.52 18.43
N TRP A 357 23.65 12.66 18.29
CA TRP A 357 23.53 11.30 17.76
C TRP A 357 22.54 10.43 18.53
N GLU A 358 22.30 10.72 19.80
CA GLU A 358 21.30 10.05 20.65
C GLU A 358 19.88 10.10 20.06
N LYS A 359 19.56 11.10 19.23
CA LYS A 359 18.24 11.22 18.59
C LYS A 359 18.05 10.21 17.46
N CYS A 360 19.13 9.76 16.83
CA CYS A 360 19.06 8.94 15.61
C CYS A 360 18.44 7.56 15.85
N GLY A 361 18.60 6.98 17.04
CA GLY A 361 17.98 5.69 17.38
C GLY A 361 16.44 5.69 17.39
N GLN A 362 15.79 6.86 17.42
CA GLN A 362 14.33 6.97 17.27
C GLN A 362 13.87 6.82 15.82
N TYR A 363 14.77 6.98 14.85
CA TYR A 363 14.45 7.06 13.42
C TYR A 363 15.11 5.94 12.59
N ILE A 364 15.89 5.06 13.23
CA ILE A 364 16.61 3.96 12.60
C ILE A 364 15.91 2.63 12.95
N GLU A 365 15.86 1.73 11.98
CA GLU A 365 15.22 0.42 12.12
C GLU A 365 15.95 -0.40 13.21
N GLY A 366 15.23 -1.02 14.15
CA GLY A 366 15.83 -1.68 15.32
C GLY A 366 16.02 -0.80 16.55
N GLY A 367 15.60 0.47 16.47
CA GLY A 367 15.44 1.34 17.64
C GLY A 367 16.76 1.78 18.29
N ILE A 368 16.65 2.24 19.55
CA ILE A 368 17.79 2.78 20.31
C ILE A 368 18.88 1.72 20.53
N ASP A 369 18.50 0.46 20.68
CA ASP A 369 19.43 -0.64 21.00
C ASP A 369 20.34 -0.97 19.81
N ARG A 370 19.78 -1.11 18.61
CA ARG A 370 20.60 -1.31 17.39
C ARG A 370 21.44 -0.07 17.09
N TRP A 371 20.92 1.14 17.32
CA TRP A 371 21.73 2.35 17.16
C TRP A 371 22.89 2.40 18.12
N ASN A 372 22.71 1.98 19.38
CA ASN A 372 23.79 1.89 20.35
C ASN A 372 24.85 0.88 19.88
N GLU A 373 24.47 -0.27 19.35
CA GLU A 373 25.40 -1.26 18.79
C GLU A 373 26.17 -0.71 17.57
N LEU A 374 25.49 -0.01 16.66
CA LEU A 374 26.09 0.55 15.44
C LEU A 374 26.98 1.76 15.73
N SER A 375 26.64 2.56 16.74
CA SER A 375 27.35 3.79 17.08
C SER A 375 28.50 3.57 18.07
N GLN A 376 28.54 2.41 18.73
CA GLN A 376 29.59 2.07 19.68
C GLN A 376 30.97 2.11 19.01
N ASP A 377 31.89 2.84 19.62
CA ASP A 377 33.28 3.00 19.19
C ASP A 377 33.48 3.58 17.77
N ARG A 378 32.49 4.31 17.24
CA ARG A 378 32.55 4.99 15.93
C ARG A 378 32.77 6.49 16.04
N SER A 379 33.50 7.05 15.08
CA SER A 379 33.68 8.48 14.92
C SER A 379 32.43 9.14 14.33
N SER A 380 32.26 10.46 14.53
CA SER A 380 31.10 11.18 13.98
C SER A 380 31.03 11.18 12.45
N ASP A 381 32.16 11.00 11.76
CA ASP A 381 32.22 10.86 10.30
C ASP A 381 31.70 9.48 9.87
N GLU A 382 32.13 8.42 10.55
CA GLU A 382 31.61 7.06 10.33
C GLU A 382 30.11 6.96 10.66
N LEU A 383 29.61 7.69 11.67
CA LEU A 383 28.18 7.74 11.98
C LEU A 383 27.37 8.40 10.86
N VAL A 384 27.93 9.40 10.17
CA VAL A 384 27.30 10.01 8.99
C VAL A 384 27.21 8.98 7.86
N ASP A 385 28.27 8.22 7.61
CA ASP A 385 28.26 7.18 6.57
C ASP A 385 27.24 6.08 6.87
N ILE A 386 27.12 5.64 8.13
CA ILE A 386 26.13 4.66 8.58
C ILE A 386 24.71 5.19 8.38
N LEU A 387 24.45 6.46 8.70
CA LEU A 387 23.16 7.10 8.47
C LEU A 387 22.84 7.24 6.98
N LEU A 388 23.82 7.63 6.16
CA LEU A 388 23.65 7.70 4.71
C LEU A 388 23.39 6.31 4.13
N ALA A 389 24.06 5.27 4.62
CA ALA A 389 23.82 3.88 4.22
C ALA A 389 22.40 3.44 4.58
N GLU A 390 21.92 3.75 5.79
CA GLU A 390 20.57 3.40 6.24
C GLU A 390 19.49 4.17 5.45
N MET A 391 19.72 5.45 5.15
CA MET A 391 18.77 6.29 4.39
C MET A 391 18.71 5.93 2.90
N THR A 392 19.85 5.55 2.30
CA THR A 392 19.96 5.31 0.85
C THR A 392 19.95 3.84 0.47
N GLY A 393 20.20 2.93 1.42
CA GLY A 393 20.44 1.52 1.18
C GLY A 393 21.76 1.22 0.45
N GLN A 394 22.70 2.17 0.40
CA GLN A 394 24.01 2.00 -0.23
C GLN A 394 25.03 1.42 0.75
N ASP A 395 26.01 0.66 0.24
CA ASP A 395 27.12 0.14 1.03
C ASP A 395 28.00 1.29 1.57
N ILE A 396 28.46 1.18 2.82
CA ILE A 396 29.33 2.18 3.48
C ILE A 396 30.62 2.40 2.69
N ALA A 397 31.18 1.34 2.09
CA ALA A 397 32.40 1.44 1.27
C ALA A 397 32.20 2.32 0.02
N ILE A 398 30.96 2.38 -0.50
CA ILE A 398 30.58 3.21 -1.64
C ILE A 398 30.44 4.68 -1.24
N ILE A 399 29.82 4.94 -0.09
CA ILE A 399 29.61 6.30 0.46
C ILE A 399 30.97 6.94 0.76
N GLN A 400 31.89 6.19 1.38
CA GLN A 400 33.24 6.64 1.71
C GLN A 400 34.12 6.92 0.50
N ALA A 401 33.88 6.25 -0.61
CA ALA A 401 34.63 6.47 -1.84
C ALA A 401 34.29 7.83 -2.52
N GLY A 402 33.23 8.52 -2.08
CA GLY A 402 32.75 9.77 -2.71
C GLY A 402 32.30 9.57 -4.17
N VAL A 403 32.18 8.32 -4.60
CA VAL A 403 31.73 7.96 -5.93
C VAL A 403 30.23 7.78 -5.85
N ASN A 404 29.47 8.65 -6.53
CA ASN A 404 28.03 8.51 -6.68
C ASN A 404 27.72 7.28 -7.57
N THR A 405 27.94 6.06 -7.07
CA THR A 405 27.73 4.81 -7.82
C THR A 405 26.28 4.33 -7.82
N GLY A 406 25.39 5.00 -7.09
CA GLY A 406 23.95 4.80 -7.29
C GLY A 406 23.62 5.35 -8.67
N ALA A 407 23.51 4.46 -9.67
CA ALA A 407 23.26 4.85 -11.05
C ALA A 407 22.14 5.90 -11.09
N GLU A 408 22.46 7.13 -11.49
CA GLU A 408 21.47 8.22 -11.60
C GLU A 408 20.32 7.83 -12.54
N TYR A 409 20.59 6.86 -13.41
CA TYR A 409 19.66 6.28 -14.34
C TYR A 409 19.80 4.76 -14.36
N PHE A 410 18.67 4.06 -14.39
CA PHE A 410 18.62 2.65 -14.78
C PHE A 410 18.80 2.52 -16.29
N THR A 411 19.32 1.38 -16.72
CA THR A 411 19.33 1.00 -18.14
C THR A 411 18.07 0.21 -18.45
N GLY A 412 17.34 0.62 -19.49
CA GLY A 412 16.13 -0.05 -19.95
C GLY A 412 16.41 -1.51 -20.38
N GLN A 413 15.48 -2.40 -20.06
CA GLN A 413 15.54 -3.84 -20.30
C GLN A 413 15.05 -4.24 -21.70
N GLY A 414 14.64 -3.27 -22.54
CA GLY A 414 14.14 -3.51 -23.89
C GLY A 414 12.61 -3.43 -23.99
N THR A 415 12.08 -3.56 -25.21
CA THR A 415 10.63 -3.48 -25.49
C THR A 415 10.00 -4.82 -25.88
N GLY A 416 10.73 -5.92 -25.73
CA GLY A 416 10.27 -7.25 -26.14
C GLY A 416 9.13 -7.83 -25.28
N PRO A 417 8.41 -8.86 -25.77
CA PRO A 417 7.31 -9.50 -25.05
C PRO A 417 7.74 -10.20 -23.76
N GLU A 418 9.01 -10.60 -23.65
CA GLU A 418 9.63 -11.21 -22.47
C GLU A 418 9.78 -10.23 -21.29
N VAL A 419 9.84 -8.93 -21.57
CA VAL A 419 9.93 -7.89 -20.55
C VAL A 419 8.51 -7.56 -20.06
N PRO A 420 8.25 -7.49 -18.73
CA PRO A 420 6.95 -7.06 -18.21
C PRO A 420 6.57 -5.67 -18.73
N ARG A 421 5.29 -5.44 -19.02
CA ARG A 421 4.84 -4.20 -19.68
C ARG A 421 5.23 -2.91 -18.94
N PHE A 422 5.26 -2.95 -17.60
CA PHE A 422 5.69 -1.82 -16.76
C PHE A 422 7.20 -1.55 -16.80
N LEU A 423 8.00 -2.43 -17.40
CA LEU A 423 9.45 -2.27 -17.61
C LEU A 423 9.86 -2.14 -19.08
N ARG A 424 8.92 -2.21 -20.03
CA ARG A 424 9.24 -2.13 -21.46
C ARG A 424 9.70 -0.73 -21.84
N PHE A 425 11.02 -0.57 -21.97
CA PHE A 425 11.65 0.68 -22.34
C PHE A 425 13.07 0.45 -22.82
N GLU A 426 13.49 1.23 -23.81
CA GLU A 426 14.88 1.33 -24.26
C GLU A 426 15.44 2.71 -23.94
N GLY A 427 16.62 2.74 -23.34
CA GLY A 427 17.31 3.98 -22.96
C GLY A 427 17.50 4.13 -21.45
N GLN A 428 17.73 5.36 -21.02
CA GLN A 428 18.01 5.68 -19.61
C GLN A 428 16.72 6.07 -18.87
N VAL A 429 16.48 5.46 -17.70
CA VAL A 429 15.33 5.72 -16.84
C VAL A 429 15.79 6.36 -15.55
N ARG A 430 15.26 7.53 -15.18
CA ARG A 430 15.71 8.26 -13.98
C ARG A 430 15.51 7.43 -12.70
N ASN A 431 16.57 7.33 -11.90
CA ASN A 431 16.50 6.73 -10.57
C ASN A 431 16.09 7.80 -9.54
N ARG A 432 14.87 7.68 -9.00
CA ARG A 432 14.31 8.53 -7.94
C ARG A 432 14.77 8.11 -6.55
N ARG A 433 15.42 6.95 -6.42
CA ARG A 433 15.89 6.36 -5.16
C ARG A 433 14.75 6.21 -4.15
N LEU A 434 13.72 5.48 -4.56
CA LEU A 434 12.53 5.26 -3.73
C LEU A 434 12.94 4.63 -2.39
N GLY A 435 12.57 5.29 -1.29
CA GLY A 435 12.86 4.83 0.07
C GLY A 435 11.92 3.70 0.50
N LYS A 436 12.29 2.96 1.55
CA LYS A 436 11.51 1.82 2.07
C LYS A 436 10.07 2.22 2.42
N ARG A 437 9.88 3.34 3.14
CA ARG A 437 8.56 3.86 3.53
C ARG A 437 7.67 4.13 2.31
N ASP A 438 8.17 4.89 1.35
CA ASP A 438 7.40 5.23 0.14
C ASP A 438 7.08 3.98 -0.69
N THR A 439 8.00 3.00 -0.72
CA THR A 439 7.80 1.70 -1.35
C THR A 439 6.66 0.94 -0.68
N SER A 440 6.65 0.84 0.65
CA SER A 440 5.60 0.17 1.42
C SER A 440 4.23 0.81 1.21
N LEU A 441 4.14 2.14 1.27
CA LEU A 441 2.89 2.87 1.02
C LEU A 441 2.38 2.67 -0.40
N LEU A 442 3.28 2.68 -1.39
CA LEU A 442 2.92 2.43 -2.79
C LEU A 442 2.42 1.00 -2.99
N ILE A 443 3.07 -0.01 -2.40
CA ILE A 443 2.62 -1.41 -2.44
C ILE A 443 1.23 -1.56 -1.81
N LYS A 444 0.99 -0.91 -0.67
CA LYS A 444 -0.32 -0.92 0.00
C LYS A 444 -1.42 -0.33 -0.90
N ASP A 445 -1.15 0.82 -1.51
CA ASP A 445 -2.07 1.47 -2.46
C ASP A 445 -2.36 0.57 -3.66
N ILE A 446 -1.33 -0.08 -4.22
CA ILE A 446 -1.48 -1.04 -5.33
C ILE A 446 -2.38 -2.20 -4.93
N TRP A 447 -2.18 -2.80 -3.76
CA TRP A 447 -3.03 -3.90 -3.28
C TRP A 447 -4.48 -3.47 -3.05
N GLN A 448 -4.70 -2.28 -2.50
CA GLN A 448 -6.05 -1.75 -2.27
C GLN A 448 -6.79 -1.53 -3.60
N GLU A 449 -6.14 -0.88 -4.56
CA GLU A 449 -6.70 -0.66 -5.90
C GLU A 449 -6.90 -1.98 -6.65
N LYS A 450 -6.00 -2.95 -6.49
CA LYS A 450 -6.16 -4.29 -7.08
C LYS A 450 -7.35 -5.02 -6.51
N ALA A 451 -7.53 -4.99 -5.18
CA ALA A 451 -8.66 -5.62 -4.52
C ALA A 451 -9.99 -5.01 -4.98
N ALA A 452 -10.06 -3.69 -5.15
CA ALA A 452 -11.24 -3.01 -5.70
C ALA A 452 -11.49 -3.42 -7.16
N HIS A 453 -10.44 -3.43 -7.98
CA HIS A 453 -10.52 -3.81 -9.39
C HIS A 453 -10.97 -5.26 -9.59
N ASP A 454 -10.42 -6.20 -8.81
CA ASP A 454 -10.77 -7.61 -8.88
C ASP A 454 -12.20 -7.86 -8.36
N ALA A 455 -12.71 -7.03 -7.44
CA ALA A 455 -14.08 -7.11 -6.94
C ALA A 455 -15.14 -6.64 -7.96
N GLU A 456 -14.77 -5.77 -8.90
CA GLU A 456 -15.67 -5.30 -9.97
C GLU A 456 -15.85 -6.31 -11.09
N LYS A 457 -15.01 -7.35 -11.15
CA LYS A 457 -15.05 -8.36 -12.20
C LYS A 457 -16.12 -9.44 -11.95
N PRO A 458 -17.07 -9.64 -12.88
CA PRO A 458 -18.21 -10.56 -12.69
C PRO A 458 -17.86 -12.05 -12.84
N ASP A 459 -16.73 -12.36 -13.47
CA ASP A 459 -16.21 -13.71 -13.71
C ASP A 459 -15.32 -14.23 -12.56
N GLY A 460 -14.87 -13.34 -11.68
CA GLY A 460 -13.98 -13.69 -10.56
C GLY A 460 -12.54 -14.02 -10.99
N GLU A 461 -12.18 -13.79 -12.26
CA GLU A 461 -10.82 -13.98 -12.75
C GLU A 461 -9.96 -12.75 -12.41
N ARG A 462 -8.83 -13.00 -11.72
CA ARG A 462 -7.90 -11.96 -11.29
C ARG A 462 -6.85 -11.70 -12.36
N ASP A 463 -6.53 -10.43 -12.58
CA ASP A 463 -5.40 -10.09 -13.45
C ASP A 463 -4.07 -10.42 -12.75
N ASP A 464 -3.10 -10.83 -13.57
CA ASP A 464 -1.70 -10.95 -13.18
C ASP A 464 -1.20 -9.63 -12.55
N LEU A 465 -0.47 -9.72 -11.44
CA LEU A 465 -0.02 -8.53 -10.69
C LEU A 465 0.80 -7.58 -11.57
N GLY A 466 1.64 -8.11 -12.46
CA GLY A 466 2.43 -7.29 -13.40
C GLY A 466 1.58 -6.54 -14.42
N GLU A 467 0.52 -7.18 -14.95
CA GLU A 467 -0.43 -6.53 -15.86
C GLU A 467 -1.27 -5.48 -15.14
N PHE A 468 -1.76 -5.82 -13.94
CA PHE A 468 -2.48 -4.86 -13.10
C PHE A 468 -1.61 -3.66 -12.74
N LEU A 469 -0.33 -3.87 -12.36
CA LEU A 469 0.60 -2.79 -12.03
C LEU A 469 0.77 -1.81 -13.20
N TYR A 470 0.90 -2.32 -14.43
CA TYR A 470 0.96 -1.46 -15.61
C TYR A 470 -0.33 -0.62 -15.75
N GLN A 471 -1.50 -1.25 -15.62
CA GLN A 471 -2.79 -0.53 -15.69
C GLN A 471 -2.93 0.51 -14.59
N TYR A 472 -2.53 0.18 -13.37
CA TYR A 472 -2.53 1.07 -12.23
C TYR A 472 -1.64 2.30 -12.49
N LEU A 473 -0.41 2.11 -12.95
CA LEU A 473 0.50 3.20 -13.29
C LEU A 473 -0.04 4.06 -14.45
N GLN A 474 -0.70 3.42 -15.43
CA GLN A 474 -1.34 4.11 -16.55
C GLN A 474 -2.50 4.98 -16.09
N ARG A 475 -3.39 4.48 -15.22
CA ARG A 475 -4.50 5.25 -14.64
C ARG A 475 -4.01 6.39 -13.77
N ARG A 476 -2.94 6.17 -12.99
CA ARG A 476 -2.41 7.15 -12.03
C ARG A 476 -1.66 8.30 -12.70
N PHE A 477 -0.83 8.02 -13.71
CA PHE A 477 0.07 9.02 -14.31
C PHE A 477 -0.29 9.42 -15.73
N GLY A 478 -0.94 8.55 -16.52
CA GLY A 478 -1.37 8.83 -17.90
C GLY A 478 -0.25 9.10 -18.93
N VAL A 479 1.02 9.16 -18.51
CA VAL A 479 2.19 9.48 -19.35
C VAL A 479 3.19 8.33 -19.34
N GLU A 480 3.56 7.83 -20.52
CA GLU A 480 4.39 6.63 -20.70
C GLU A 480 5.75 6.73 -19.99
N ASN A 481 6.44 7.88 -20.09
CA ASN A 481 7.71 8.10 -19.39
C ASN A 481 7.60 7.95 -17.87
N MET A 482 6.47 8.34 -17.28
CA MET A 482 6.23 8.24 -15.84
C MET A 482 5.88 6.81 -15.44
N ILE A 483 5.16 6.07 -16.30
CA ILE A 483 4.89 4.65 -16.08
C ILE A 483 6.20 3.88 -16.00
N VAL A 484 7.10 4.10 -16.97
CA VAL A 484 8.42 3.48 -16.99
C VAL A 484 9.24 3.92 -15.78
N GLU A 485 9.33 5.22 -15.50
CA GLU A 485 10.12 5.73 -14.37
C GLU A 485 9.66 5.10 -13.04
N TRP A 486 8.37 5.12 -12.75
CA TRP A 486 7.84 4.52 -11.52
C TRP A 486 7.92 2.99 -11.52
N GLY A 487 7.74 2.34 -12.66
CA GLY A 487 7.90 0.90 -12.82
C GLY A 487 9.31 0.43 -12.44
N TYR A 488 10.35 1.06 -13.00
CA TYR A 488 11.75 0.74 -12.68
C TYR A 488 12.09 1.05 -11.22
N ASN A 489 11.67 2.21 -10.70
CA ASN A 489 11.98 2.60 -9.32
C ASN A 489 11.31 1.68 -8.29
N LEU A 490 10.04 1.30 -8.52
CA LEU A 490 9.35 0.34 -7.66
C LEU A 490 10.00 -1.04 -7.74
N TYR A 491 10.30 -1.53 -8.95
CA TYR A 491 10.92 -2.83 -9.15
C TYR A 491 12.31 -2.93 -8.48
N ASP A 492 13.14 -1.90 -8.64
CA ASP A 492 14.44 -1.79 -7.96
C ASP A 492 14.29 -1.74 -6.44
N ALA A 493 13.38 -0.90 -5.92
CA ALA A 493 13.15 -0.77 -4.49
C ALA A 493 12.65 -2.08 -3.87
N CYS A 494 11.75 -2.79 -4.55
CA CYS A 494 11.30 -4.11 -4.13
C CYS A 494 12.45 -5.12 -4.05
N GLY A 495 13.42 -5.05 -4.96
CA GLY A 495 14.65 -5.86 -4.89
C GLY A 495 15.52 -5.51 -3.69
N ARG A 496 15.80 -4.22 -3.48
CA ARG A 496 16.62 -3.72 -2.35
C ARG A 496 16.01 -4.07 -0.99
N TYR A 497 14.69 -3.93 -0.87
CA TYR A 497 13.96 -4.16 0.38
C TYR A 497 13.29 -5.54 0.46
N SER A 498 13.72 -6.50 -0.36
CA SER A 498 13.16 -7.86 -0.42
C SER A 498 13.28 -8.67 0.89
N HIS A 499 14.14 -8.22 1.81
CA HIS A 499 14.27 -8.77 3.16
C HIS A 499 13.03 -8.47 4.03
N ASP A 500 12.30 -7.39 3.76
CA ASP A 500 11.04 -7.11 4.42
C ASP A 500 9.99 -8.15 3.99
N PRO A 501 9.28 -8.82 4.92
CA PRO A 501 8.36 -9.91 4.56
C PRO A 501 7.28 -9.52 3.56
N ARG A 502 6.75 -8.28 3.63
CA ARG A 502 5.66 -7.83 2.75
C ARG A 502 6.18 -7.38 1.40
N ILE A 503 7.27 -6.60 1.40
CA ILE A 503 7.88 -6.15 0.14
C ILE A 503 8.42 -7.35 -0.63
N GLY A 504 9.08 -8.28 0.07
CA GLY A 504 9.57 -9.53 -0.51
C GLY A 504 8.45 -10.40 -1.08
N LEU A 505 7.32 -10.54 -0.38
CA LEU A 505 6.16 -11.27 -0.90
C LEU A 505 5.59 -10.61 -2.15
N PHE A 506 5.37 -9.29 -2.12
CA PHE A 506 4.92 -8.53 -3.29
C PHE A 506 5.88 -8.70 -4.48
N PHE A 507 7.20 -8.62 -4.23
CA PHE A 507 8.20 -8.77 -5.28
C PHE A 507 8.24 -10.17 -5.87
N GLY A 508 8.15 -11.21 -5.04
CA GLY A 508 8.08 -12.60 -5.50
C GLY A 508 6.83 -12.86 -6.35
N ILE A 509 5.68 -12.27 -5.98
CA ILE A 509 4.46 -12.34 -6.81
C ILE A 509 4.65 -11.57 -8.12
N LEU A 510 5.26 -10.39 -8.06
CA LEU A 510 5.50 -9.55 -9.24
C LEU A 510 6.43 -10.24 -10.27
N GLN A 511 7.38 -11.04 -9.79
CA GLN A 511 8.27 -11.86 -10.63
C GLN A 511 7.67 -13.20 -11.07
N LYS A 512 6.46 -13.55 -10.59
CA LYS A 512 5.81 -14.85 -10.80
C LYS A 512 6.57 -16.02 -10.17
N GLU A 513 7.39 -15.75 -9.16
CA GLU A 513 8.04 -16.78 -8.33
C GLU A 513 7.08 -17.31 -7.26
N VAL A 514 6.15 -16.47 -6.81
CA VAL A 514 5.17 -16.79 -5.76
C VAL A 514 3.75 -16.56 -6.30
N ASP A 515 2.85 -17.49 -6.01
CA ASP A 515 1.43 -17.35 -6.38
C ASP A 515 0.77 -16.25 -5.53
N GLU A 516 -0.03 -15.38 -6.16
CA GLU A 516 -0.79 -14.33 -5.48
C GLU A 516 -1.73 -14.88 -4.39
N ALA A 517 -2.20 -16.14 -4.53
CA ALA A 517 -3.00 -16.81 -3.51
C ALA A 517 -2.32 -16.81 -2.13
N VAL A 518 -0.98 -16.84 -2.08
CA VAL A 518 -0.22 -16.80 -0.83
C VAL A 518 -0.46 -15.51 -0.03
N HIS A 519 -0.57 -14.37 -0.71
CA HIS A 519 -0.88 -13.09 -0.07
C HIS A 519 -2.29 -13.09 0.50
N HIS A 520 -3.28 -13.56 -0.27
CA HIS A 520 -4.67 -13.63 0.17
C HIS A 520 -4.86 -14.62 1.32
N ASP A 521 -4.23 -15.79 1.25
CA ASP A 521 -4.25 -16.80 2.31
C ASP A 521 -3.66 -16.24 3.61
N GLN A 522 -2.59 -15.46 3.53
CA GLN A 522 -1.99 -14.80 4.69
C GLN A 522 -2.93 -13.75 5.31
N LEU A 523 -3.61 -12.93 4.50
CA LEU A 523 -4.61 -11.98 5.00
C LEU A 523 -5.77 -12.71 5.71
N VAL A 524 -6.28 -13.78 5.11
CA VAL A 524 -7.34 -14.61 5.68
C VAL A 524 -6.89 -15.31 6.96
N MET A 525 -5.64 -15.77 7.03
CA MET A 525 -5.06 -16.38 8.23
C MET A 525 -5.01 -15.35 9.38
N LEU A 526 -4.49 -14.15 9.12
CA LEU A 526 -4.42 -13.08 10.12
C LEU A 526 -5.81 -12.66 10.60
N GLU A 527 -6.79 -12.55 9.70
CA GLU A 527 -8.18 -12.26 10.05
C GLU A 527 -8.79 -13.38 10.92
N LYS A 528 -8.54 -14.65 10.59
CA LYS A 528 -9.00 -15.79 11.40
C LYS A 528 -8.35 -15.80 12.79
N LEU A 529 -7.08 -15.46 12.89
CA LEU A 529 -6.37 -15.36 14.17
C LEU A 529 -6.95 -14.23 15.02
N TYR A 530 -7.15 -13.04 14.42
CA TYR A 530 -7.80 -11.91 15.08
C TYR A 530 -9.20 -12.30 15.61
N ASN A 531 -9.99 -13.00 14.80
CA ASN A 531 -11.31 -13.49 15.19
C ASN A 531 -11.25 -14.57 16.29
N ALA A 532 -10.20 -15.41 16.32
CA ALA A 532 -10.00 -16.38 17.39
C ALA A 532 -9.71 -15.68 18.73
N LEU A 533 -8.81 -14.70 18.73
CA LEU A 533 -8.51 -13.87 19.91
C LEU A 533 -9.76 -13.10 20.39
N THR A 534 -10.53 -12.55 19.45
CA THR A 534 -11.80 -11.87 19.74
C THR A 534 -12.79 -12.80 20.44
N LYS A 535 -12.90 -14.07 20.03
CA LYS A 535 -13.77 -15.06 20.70
C LYS A 535 -13.32 -15.37 22.13
N VAL A 536 -12.02 -15.43 22.38
CA VAL A 536 -11.47 -15.63 23.74
C VAL A 536 -11.81 -14.42 24.63
N ASP A 537 -11.64 -13.20 24.12
CA ASP A 537 -11.99 -11.97 24.83
C ASP A 537 -13.50 -11.90 25.12
N LEU A 538 -14.35 -12.26 24.15
CA LEU A 538 -15.79 -12.39 24.33
C LEU A 538 -16.16 -13.37 25.46
N ALA A 539 -15.47 -14.49 25.59
CA ALA A 539 -15.67 -15.45 26.68
C ALA A 539 -15.19 -14.90 28.04
N ALA A 540 -14.16 -14.04 28.04
CA ALA A 540 -13.61 -13.37 29.23
C ALA A 540 -14.37 -12.09 29.63
N GLY A 541 -15.43 -11.72 28.93
CA GLY A 541 -16.28 -10.56 29.26
C GLY A 541 -16.12 -9.35 28.33
N ASN A 542 -15.47 -9.53 27.16
CA ASN A 542 -15.35 -8.55 26.08
C ASN A 542 -14.75 -7.21 26.55
N GLN A 543 -13.58 -7.29 27.18
CA GLN A 543 -12.89 -6.12 27.75
C GLN A 543 -11.96 -5.46 26.73
N GLY A 544 -11.71 -6.10 25.59
CA GLY A 544 -10.74 -5.63 24.59
C GLY A 544 -9.30 -5.96 24.95
N THR A 545 -9.08 -6.80 25.97
CA THR A 545 -7.77 -7.21 26.49
C THR A 545 -7.75 -8.69 26.80
N LEU A 546 -6.60 -9.34 26.62
CA LEU A 546 -6.38 -10.75 26.94
C LEU A 546 -5.22 -10.90 27.93
N SER A 547 -5.32 -11.89 28.83
CA SER A 547 -4.16 -12.27 29.65
C SER A 547 -3.10 -12.97 28.78
N ARG A 548 -1.85 -12.96 29.23
CA ARG A 548 -0.75 -13.68 28.54
C ARG A 548 -1.04 -15.18 28.38
N ALA A 549 -1.60 -15.80 29.41
CA ALA A 549 -1.94 -17.22 29.39
C ALA A 549 -3.06 -17.51 28.37
N ASP A 550 -4.09 -16.67 28.31
CA ASP A 550 -5.20 -16.84 27.35
C ASP A 550 -4.73 -16.64 25.91
N LEU A 551 -3.82 -15.68 25.68
CA LEU A 551 -3.23 -15.44 24.37
C LEU A 551 -2.35 -16.61 23.93
N GLU A 552 -1.48 -17.12 24.81
CA GLU A 552 -0.64 -18.29 24.52
C GLU A 552 -1.51 -19.52 24.21
N GLN A 553 -2.53 -19.79 25.03
CA GLN A 553 -3.46 -20.89 24.80
C GLN A 553 -4.21 -20.74 23.47
N CYS A 554 -4.61 -19.53 23.12
CA CYS A 554 -5.24 -19.25 21.83
C CYS A 554 -4.27 -19.53 20.66
N LEU A 555 -3.01 -19.09 20.76
CA LEU A 555 -1.99 -19.34 19.74
C LEU A 555 -1.71 -20.83 19.56
N ARG A 556 -1.57 -21.59 20.66
CA ARG A 556 -1.38 -23.05 20.62
C ARG A 556 -2.56 -23.77 20.00
N SER A 557 -3.78 -23.30 20.28
CA SER A 557 -4.98 -23.85 19.68
C SER A 557 -5.12 -23.49 18.20
N PHE A 558 -4.68 -22.29 17.80
CA PHE A 558 -4.79 -21.80 16.43
C PHE A 558 -3.70 -22.39 15.52
N PHE A 559 -2.49 -22.57 16.07
CA PHE A 559 -1.33 -23.15 15.39
C PHE A 559 -0.93 -24.50 16.02
N PRO A 560 -1.74 -25.57 15.86
CA PRO A 560 -1.50 -26.85 16.53
C PRO A 560 -0.23 -27.58 16.06
N LEU A 561 0.36 -27.15 14.95
CA LEU A 561 1.57 -27.73 14.37
C LEU A 561 2.86 -26.96 14.72
N LYS A 562 2.74 -25.77 15.33
CA LYS A 562 3.91 -25.01 15.78
C LYS A 562 4.49 -25.65 17.03
N ASP A 563 5.81 -25.71 17.09
CA ASP A 563 6.54 -26.18 18.26
C ASP A 563 6.60 -25.09 19.35
N ASP A 564 7.00 -25.52 20.55
CA ASP A 564 7.05 -24.64 21.72
C ASP A 564 7.98 -23.44 21.52
N GLU A 565 9.10 -23.62 20.82
CA GLU A 565 10.05 -22.54 20.51
C GLU A 565 9.44 -21.48 19.59
N SER A 566 8.68 -21.90 18.55
CA SER A 566 8.00 -20.97 17.66
C SER A 566 6.89 -20.20 18.37
N ILE A 567 6.12 -20.87 19.25
CA ILE A 567 5.08 -20.21 20.06
C ILE A 567 5.71 -19.20 21.03
N GLU A 568 6.81 -19.57 21.70
CA GLU A 568 7.54 -18.68 22.61
C GLU A 568 8.08 -17.44 21.86
N ALA A 569 8.59 -17.62 20.63
CA ALA A 569 9.03 -16.50 19.80
C ALA A 569 7.88 -15.54 19.45
N LEU A 570 6.67 -16.03 19.22
CA LEU A 570 5.48 -15.19 19.02
C LEU A 570 5.07 -14.46 20.30
N MET A 571 5.13 -15.13 21.46
CA MET A 571 4.86 -14.51 22.76
C MET A 571 5.86 -13.40 23.07
N LYS A 572 7.14 -13.60 22.75
CA LYS A 572 8.19 -12.58 22.89
C LYS A 572 7.95 -11.38 21.97
N ALA A 573 7.56 -11.61 20.72
CA ALA A 573 7.21 -10.54 19.79
C ALA A 573 6.00 -9.73 20.29
N CYS A 574 5.00 -10.40 20.88
CA CYS A 574 3.87 -9.76 21.54
C CYS A 574 4.28 -8.94 22.78
N GLU A 575 5.23 -9.43 23.60
CA GLU A 575 5.79 -8.68 24.75
C GLU A 575 6.52 -7.41 24.32
N GLN A 576 7.26 -7.46 23.22
CA GLN A 576 7.94 -6.28 22.67
C GLN A 576 6.97 -5.16 22.28
N GLU A 577 5.80 -5.53 21.75
CA GLU A 577 4.81 -4.57 21.24
C GLU A 577 3.82 -4.09 22.32
N ALA A 578 3.41 -4.99 23.22
CA ALA A 578 2.43 -4.71 24.26
C ALA A 578 2.98 -5.10 25.64
N PRO A 579 3.90 -4.33 26.24
CA PRO A 579 4.53 -4.71 27.50
C PRO A 579 3.51 -4.79 28.65
N GLY A 580 3.57 -5.87 29.42
CA GLY A 580 2.69 -6.10 30.58
C GLY A 580 1.81 -7.34 30.51
N GLU A 581 1.08 -7.58 31.61
CA GLU A 581 0.34 -8.84 31.86
C GLU A 581 -1.01 -8.91 31.12
N SER A 582 -1.57 -7.76 30.75
CA SER A 582 -2.81 -7.62 29.97
C SER A 582 -2.50 -7.02 28.60
N VAL A 583 -2.88 -7.74 27.55
CA VAL A 583 -2.54 -7.43 26.16
C VAL A 583 -3.75 -6.85 25.44
N GLN A 584 -3.63 -5.63 24.93
CA GLN A 584 -4.61 -5.04 24.00
C GLN A 584 -4.43 -5.67 22.61
N TYR A 585 -4.92 -6.90 22.43
CA TYR A 585 -4.66 -7.72 21.25
C TYR A 585 -5.07 -7.07 19.93
N LYS A 586 -6.05 -6.15 19.93
CA LYS A 586 -6.47 -5.43 18.72
C LYS A 586 -5.36 -4.59 18.13
N ASN A 587 -4.51 -4.01 18.98
CA ASN A 587 -3.41 -3.14 18.55
C ASN A 587 -2.32 -3.95 17.82
N LEU A 588 -2.15 -5.23 18.14
CA LEU A 588 -1.17 -6.11 17.48
C LEU A 588 -1.42 -6.27 15.97
N PHE A 589 -2.66 -6.03 15.52
CA PHE A 589 -3.06 -6.12 14.13
C PHE A 589 -3.23 -4.75 13.46
N THR A 590 -2.87 -3.67 14.16
CA THR A 590 -2.87 -2.33 13.57
C THR A 590 -1.58 -2.08 12.80
N GLU A 591 -1.68 -1.20 11.81
CA GLU A 591 -0.51 -0.71 11.09
C GLU A 591 -0.15 0.68 11.60
N ASP A 592 1.15 0.99 11.69
CA ASP A 592 1.64 2.32 12.04
C ASP A 592 1.33 3.35 10.93
N GLU A 593 1.68 4.62 11.16
CA GLU A 593 1.49 5.70 10.17
C GLU A 593 2.23 5.46 8.84
N GLU A 594 3.22 4.56 8.84
CA GLU A 594 4.00 4.16 7.67
C GLU A 594 3.41 2.91 7.00
N GLY A 595 2.27 2.42 7.49
CA GLY A 595 1.62 1.20 7.04
C GLY A 595 2.36 -0.05 7.47
N ARG A 596 3.27 -0.01 8.47
CA ARG A 596 4.00 -1.18 8.98
C ARG A 596 3.21 -1.95 10.02
N SER A 597 3.23 -3.27 9.90
CA SER A 597 2.66 -4.15 10.92
C SER A 597 3.61 -4.22 12.12
N GLY A 598 3.06 -4.46 13.31
CA GLY A 598 3.86 -4.61 14.52
C GLY A 598 4.74 -5.87 14.53
N PRO A 599 5.74 -5.95 15.42
CA PRO A 599 6.66 -7.09 15.56
C PRO A 599 5.95 -8.44 15.64
N PHE A 600 4.77 -8.48 16.26
CA PHE A 600 4.00 -9.71 16.40
C PHE A 600 3.55 -10.28 15.04
N VAL A 601 2.90 -9.46 14.21
CA VAL A 601 2.42 -9.89 12.90
C VAL A 601 3.60 -10.21 11.98
N ASP A 602 4.66 -9.41 12.00
CA ASP A 602 5.84 -9.67 11.18
C ASP A 602 6.50 -11.01 11.56
N LYS A 603 6.53 -11.37 12.86
CA LYS A 603 7.05 -12.67 13.29
C LYS A 603 6.20 -13.84 12.81
N ILE A 604 4.87 -13.69 12.77
CA ILE A 604 3.98 -14.70 12.17
C ILE A 604 4.32 -14.89 10.69
N ARG A 605 4.44 -13.78 9.93
CA ARG A 605 4.75 -13.83 8.50
C ARG A 605 6.12 -14.46 8.23
N GLU A 606 7.12 -14.14 9.05
CA GLU A 606 8.46 -14.72 8.97
C GLU A 606 8.44 -16.23 9.22
N GLN A 607 7.75 -16.69 10.27
CA GLN A 607 7.61 -18.12 10.55
C GLN A 607 6.88 -18.85 9.42
N GLU A 608 5.79 -18.31 8.88
CA GLU A 608 5.08 -18.91 7.73
C GLU A 608 5.98 -19.01 6.50
N LYS A 609 6.81 -17.99 6.24
CA LYS A 609 7.77 -18.01 5.13
C LYS A 609 8.77 -19.14 5.32
N LEU A 610 9.35 -19.27 6.52
CA LEU A 610 10.31 -20.33 6.83
C LEU A 610 9.68 -21.72 6.75
N GLU A 611 8.45 -21.89 7.23
CA GLU A 611 7.68 -23.14 7.19
C GLU A 611 7.34 -23.58 5.76
N LYS A 612 7.08 -22.64 4.86
CA LYS A 612 6.86 -22.91 3.43
C LYS A 612 8.16 -23.18 2.67
N THR A 613 9.29 -22.65 3.15
CA THR A 613 10.62 -22.88 2.57
C THR A 613 11.26 -24.18 3.10
N ILE A 614 10.52 -25.03 3.83
CA ILE A 614 11.05 -26.33 4.29
C ILE A 614 11.23 -27.25 3.08
N GLU A 615 12.47 -27.28 2.62
CA GLU A 615 12.98 -28.25 1.68
C GLU A 615 13.35 -29.54 2.40
N VAL A 616 12.83 -30.67 1.91
CA VAL A 616 13.10 -31.99 2.44
C VAL A 616 14.04 -32.72 1.48
N SER A 617 15.09 -33.35 2.00
CA SER A 617 16.02 -34.14 1.19
C SER A 617 15.44 -35.51 0.82
N VAL A 618 15.97 -36.13 -0.24
CA VAL A 618 15.62 -37.51 -0.62
C VAL A 618 15.82 -38.47 0.56
N GLU A 619 16.87 -38.29 1.35
CA GLU A 619 17.20 -39.11 2.52
C GLU A 619 16.17 -38.95 3.65
N ASP A 620 15.71 -37.73 3.90
CA ASP A 620 14.70 -37.44 4.92
C ASP A 620 13.36 -38.07 4.56
N VAL A 621 12.95 -37.96 3.29
CA VAL A 621 11.72 -38.60 2.78
C VAL A 621 11.84 -40.12 2.85
N ARG A 622 12.98 -40.68 2.45
CA ARG A 622 13.25 -42.11 2.52
C ARG A 622 13.15 -42.62 3.96
N ARG A 623 13.79 -41.93 4.92
CA ARG A 623 13.72 -42.26 6.35
C ARG A 623 12.31 -42.13 6.91
N ALA A 624 11.56 -41.10 6.52
CA ALA A 624 10.19 -40.90 6.95
C ALA A 624 9.24 -41.99 6.43
N ILE A 625 9.40 -42.45 5.18
CA ILE A 625 8.60 -43.57 4.65
C ILE A 625 8.96 -44.86 5.39
N GLN A 626 10.25 -45.12 5.63
CA GLN A 626 10.72 -46.32 6.33
C GLN A 626 10.34 -46.36 7.81
N SER A 627 10.23 -45.21 8.49
CA SER A 627 9.77 -45.16 9.88
C SER A 627 8.28 -45.49 10.01
N VAL A 628 7.48 -45.10 9.02
CA VAL A 628 6.04 -45.37 8.98
C VAL A 628 5.73 -46.78 8.48
N ASP A 629 6.51 -47.31 7.54
CA ASP A 629 6.35 -48.65 6.97
C ASP A 629 7.70 -49.39 6.85
N PRO A 630 8.19 -49.98 7.96
CA PRO A 630 9.48 -50.67 7.97
C PRO A 630 9.55 -51.90 7.06
N GLU A 631 8.40 -52.46 6.68
CA GLU A 631 8.29 -53.65 5.83
C GLU A 631 8.10 -53.28 4.33
N ALA A 632 8.11 -51.98 3.99
CA ALA A 632 7.96 -51.53 2.61
C ALA A 632 9.17 -51.96 1.74
N PRO A 633 8.93 -52.62 0.59
CA PRO A 633 10.01 -52.97 -0.34
C PRO A 633 10.75 -51.73 -0.85
N THR A 634 12.08 -51.82 -0.98
CA THR A 634 12.92 -50.71 -1.47
C THR A 634 12.47 -50.20 -2.84
N GLU A 635 12.08 -51.10 -3.75
CA GLU A 635 11.54 -50.75 -5.07
C GLU A 635 10.26 -49.90 -5.03
N MET A 636 9.45 -50.04 -3.98
CA MET A 636 8.24 -49.24 -3.80
C MET A 636 8.58 -47.85 -3.26
N ILE A 637 9.52 -47.78 -2.31
CA ILE A 637 10.04 -46.52 -1.77
C ILE A 637 10.69 -45.71 -2.90
N ASP A 638 11.48 -46.38 -3.75
CA ASP A 638 12.12 -45.76 -4.91
C ASP A 638 11.09 -45.19 -5.88
N LYS A 639 10.00 -45.90 -6.19
CA LYS A 639 8.89 -45.37 -7.00
C LYS A 639 8.19 -44.17 -6.37
N TYR A 640 8.08 -44.10 -5.03
CA TYR A 640 7.53 -42.93 -4.34
C TYR A 640 8.49 -41.74 -4.43
N LEU A 641 9.79 -41.98 -4.28
CA LEU A 641 10.83 -40.94 -4.42
C LEU A 641 10.96 -40.44 -5.85
N GLU A 642 10.96 -41.32 -6.86
CA GLU A 642 10.95 -40.94 -8.28
C GLU A 642 9.77 -40.03 -8.61
N ARG A 643 8.59 -40.36 -8.08
CA ARG A 643 7.39 -39.52 -8.24
C ARG A 643 7.50 -38.20 -7.50
N ALA A 644 7.97 -38.23 -6.25
CA ALA A 644 8.11 -37.03 -5.42
C ALA A 644 9.12 -36.05 -6.01
N PHE A 645 10.30 -36.52 -6.43
CA PHE A 645 11.38 -35.69 -6.92
C PHE A 645 11.34 -35.45 -8.44
N ASN A 646 10.54 -36.23 -9.17
CA ASN A 646 10.45 -36.21 -10.64
C ASN A 646 11.81 -36.46 -11.32
N ILE A 647 12.62 -37.32 -10.70
CA ILE A 647 13.98 -37.70 -11.13
C ILE A 647 14.09 -39.22 -10.98
N PRO A 648 14.59 -39.95 -12.00
CA PRO A 648 14.81 -41.40 -11.91
C PRO A 648 15.74 -41.77 -10.75
N SER A 649 15.54 -42.92 -10.11
CA SER A 649 16.34 -43.35 -8.95
C SER A 649 17.86 -43.39 -9.20
N GLU A 650 18.28 -43.54 -10.46
CA GLU A 650 19.69 -43.56 -10.88
C GLU A 650 20.35 -42.17 -10.92
N GLN A 651 19.56 -41.09 -10.91
CA GLN A 651 20.01 -39.69 -10.98
C GLN A 651 19.75 -38.92 -9.68
N GLN A 652 19.28 -39.60 -8.63
CA GLN A 652 19.05 -38.98 -7.32
C GLN A 652 20.39 -38.83 -6.59
N GLU A 653 20.94 -37.61 -6.60
CA GLU A 653 22.15 -37.27 -5.85
C GLU A 653 21.83 -37.09 -4.36
N SER A 654 22.80 -37.46 -3.51
CA SER A 654 22.72 -37.21 -2.06
C SER A 654 22.68 -35.72 -1.78
N GLY A 655 21.57 -35.25 -1.19
CA GLY A 655 21.31 -33.81 -0.99
C GLY A 655 20.36 -33.16 -1.99
N THR A 656 19.75 -33.93 -2.91
CA THR A 656 18.63 -33.42 -3.72
C THR A 656 17.47 -33.03 -2.80
N LYS A 657 17.00 -31.79 -2.93
CA LYS A 657 15.98 -31.20 -2.07
C LYS A 657 14.73 -30.83 -2.85
N ILE A 658 13.59 -30.86 -2.17
CA ILE A 658 12.31 -30.44 -2.73
C ILE A 658 11.44 -29.79 -1.67
N GLU A 659 10.69 -28.77 -2.05
CA GLU A 659 9.69 -28.14 -1.21
C GLU A 659 8.63 -29.16 -0.74
N THR A 660 8.30 -29.14 0.55
CA THR A 660 7.35 -30.08 1.17
C THR A 660 5.96 -30.07 0.49
N THR A 661 5.46 -28.90 0.10
CA THR A 661 4.14 -28.74 -0.55
C THR A 661 4.11 -29.43 -1.92
N LEU A 662 5.16 -29.24 -2.72
CA LEU A 662 5.34 -29.84 -4.03
C LEU A 662 5.54 -31.36 -3.92
N LEU A 663 6.29 -31.81 -2.91
CA LEU A 663 6.46 -33.22 -2.60
C LEU A 663 5.12 -33.91 -2.31
N VAL A 664 4.30 -33.34 -1.43
CA VAL A 664 2.99 -33.89 -1.08
C VAL A 664 2.08 -33.93 -2.31
N LYS A 665 2.01 -32.85 -3.09
CA LYS A 665 1.20 -32.77 -4.32
C LYS A 665 1.60 -33.84 -5.34
N ARG A 666 2.91 -34.07 -5.51
CA ARG A 666 3.43 -35.10 -6.42
C ARG A 666 3.18 -36.50 -5.91
N LEU A 667 3.33 -36.77 -4.61
CA LEU A 667 2.99 -38.06 -4.02
C LEU A 667 1.49 -38.38 -4.18
N GLN A 668 0.62 -37.39 -4.00
CA GLN A 668 -0.83 -37.50 -4.21
C GLN A 668 -1.23 -37.84 -5.66
N SER A 669 -0.36 -37.57 -6.64
CA SER A 669 -0.63 -37.89 -8.06
C SER A 669 -0.62 -39.39 -8.37
N GLY A 670 -0.22 -40.24 -7.42
CA GLY A 670 -0.33 -41.68 -7.59
C GLY A 670 -0.61 -42.41 -6.28
N SER A 671 -0.84 -43.73 -6.38
CA SER A 671 -1.17 -44.54 -5.21
C SER A 671 0.01 -44.60 -4.24
N VAL A 672 -0.19 -44.12 -3.02
CA VAL A 672 0.69 -44.31 -1.86
C VAL A 672 -0.06 -45.19 -0.86
N ARG A 673 0.48 -46.37 -0.56
CA ARG A 673 -0.14 -47.34 0.35
C ARG A 673 0.90 -47.89 1.31
N ARG A 674 0.44 -48.14 2.52
CA ARG A 674 1.17 -48.82 3.59
C ARG A 674 0.91 -50.32 3.49
N LEU A 675 1.98 -51.12 3.45
CA LEU A 675 1.92 -52.57 3.31
C LEU A 675 2.14 -53.28 4.66
N GLY A 676 2.98 -52.73 5.55
CA GLY A 676 3.29 -53.33 6.84
C GLY A 676 2.26 -53.09 7.95
N ALA A 677 2.33 -53.90 9.01
CA ALA A 677 1.47 -53.78 10.20
C ALA A 677 1.72 -52.45 10.94
N LYS A 678 0.68 -51.82 11.52
CA LYS A 678 0.81 -50.52 12.23
C LYS A 678 1.89 -50.62 13.32
N PRO A 679 2.85 -49.68 13.43
CA PRO A 679 3.84 -49.74 14.49
C PRO A 679 3.07 -49.61 15.81
N LYS A 680 3.45 -50.42 16.81
CA LYS A 680 2.81 -50.38 18.13
C LYS A 680 3.14 -49.09 18.87
#